data_AF-A0A8H5JYV5-F1
#
_entry.id   AF-A0A8H5JYV5-F1
#
_cell.length_a   1.000
_cell.length_b   1.000
_cell.length_c   1.000
_cell.angle_alpha   90.00
_cell.angle_beta   90.00
_cell.angle_gamma   90.00
#
_symmetry.space_group_name_H-M   'P 1'
#
loop_
_entity.id
_entity.type
_entity.pdbx_description
1 polymer ?
#
loop_
_entity_poly.entity_id
_entity_poly.type
_entity_poly.pdbx_seq_one_letter_code
_entity_poly.pdbx_strand_id
1 'polypeptide(L)'
;MYWPIGTPRIHATSSSRAPAFKLVVSHDGLTSPSDSSLTPSPGPPTSQSQGHIIDDLDSQPPPTPITPGIRPVEHDDYTSSRPPQASESTETGVIPVKDPILALRVSRSGNLFAVITTTSITVWQTKPAVILAVVIRSDYSLETYGRNVDLLLRPDAAILVIHTDQGYLITYSLATDPDSRVYKPHFANYSNVQRRRQSLIGSLTGLPPEQILWGAGEGPGVRDLSVRFRMVIKVDAGIESALALDDELIVATRKPAAVQCIRWTPDSTGSQTRTEIISRMGWVEKKASIVEMTHDRPMNLLTWITSSGRAYAVQRYNHRAESNQVDDADAKRLFKGHCFHVPQGEHDRATAAVINARFSLIAVGCCDGTVQVYSVRDYAGNIPHSHTHQVPVSTASSGAFTSLSYSPDGYCLFAGFQKGWSTWSMFGKIGSHSFGSEETTSRANGEEWLTGISGATWVGGGSEILMTGRKHEAIWSLEMAKNAVTGCYNEANVFRTVLQTPSSVMVYRGYDVPDLTSISAEPFLWHTAKVPPTYLLNQWPIRQTVISPDGRYVAVAGRRGLAHYSVNSGRWKTFANEAMENEFQVRGGMCWHQHILVAAVEANRRFELRLFSRETALDSAQILHTQTIPAPVVLVTTSGEDSLLVYTYENLLYHFIFTPHGGSIRLIQVGQIAFHGIVRSPARVRGLSWILPDTQLTDGDPSQDVAVASVIFLVDGKLVLLRPSLNDEGQLKYDMRVIAQNVEYHASVRDQPLRNVNRQLEDNPLRDGPPALKDSLWVFDGMELKAWPDISQVLDAAGDNGMEPPSPVSIPVDFYPLSVLLEKGIVLGVESDLVQRRDVNFSYFHFAIRTHLILPDLLRFFLRQSRSVEASNLAHQYKELEYFAHGLEILLHRVLDEEVDTSPKPVDAVLPRVLSLLSSFKEYLDIVLQCTRKTEVRQWKTLFAYLPQAQELFEESLQRGSLKTAGGYLIILHTLDELGSSTEQSVRLLSRAMREGDWELCKELARFLAAMDETGETLQEAMRMVEVSLKKESGQDSIGSRLQIPSSRVTNGGGSGLTSGDEDGASESDRRSGSDGGSVASTISAT
;
A
#
# COMPACT_ATOMS: atom_id res chain seq x y z
N MET A 1 0.20 -0.71 -2.70
CA MET A 1 0.72 -0.25 -1.38
C MET A 1 -0.18 -0.58 -0.18
N TYR A 2 -1.48 -0.82 -0.38
CA TYR A 2 -2.46 -1.14 0.66
C TYR A 2 -3.23 -2.38 0.26
N TRP A 3 -3.57 -3.23 1.24
CA TRP A 3 -4.33 -4.47 1.03
C TRP A 3 -5.20 -4.76 2.26
N PRO A 4 -6.47 -5.14 2.09
CA PRO A 4 -7.33 -5.55 3.20
C PRO A 4 -6.88 -6.91 3.75
N ILE A 5 -7.10 -7.16 5.05
CA ILE A 5 -6.67 -8.40 5.72
C ILE A 5 -7.76 -9.02 6.59
N GLY A 6 -7.91 -10.34 6.50
CA GLY A 6 -8.80 -11.11 7.34
C GLY A 6 -10.28 -10.73 7.17
N THR A 7 -11.04 -10.85 8.25
CA THR A 7 -12.49 -10.57 8.29
C THR A 7 -12.73 -9.23 9.01
N PRO A 8 -13.63 -8.36 8.51
CA PRO A 8 -13.99 -7.14 9.22
C PRO A 8 -14.60 -7.43 10.60
N ARG A 9 -14.23 -6.60 11.60
CA ARG A 9 -14.92 -6.60 12.90
C ARG A 9 -16.26 -5.88 12.76
N ILE A 10 -17.31 -6.36 13.44
CA ILE A 10 -18.65 -5.80 13.36
C ILE A 10 -19.00 -5.06 14.66
N HIS A 11 -19.43 -3.81 14.55
CA HIS A 11 -19.87 -2.98 15.68
C HIS A 11 -21.31 -2.51 15.42
N ALA A 12 -22.18 -2.59 16.43
CA ALA A 12 -23.59 -2.18 16.33
C ALA A 12 -24.10 -1.67 17.69
N THR A 13 -25.17 -0.88 17.69
CA THR A 13 -25.69 -0.17 18.86
C THR A 13 -26.14 -1.10 20.00
N SER A 14 -26.55 -2.34 19.69
CA SER A 14 -26.71 -3.38 20.72
C SER A 14 -26.47 -4.78 20.16
N SER A 15 -25.94 -5.68 20.99
CA SER A 15 -25.82 -7.11 20.70
C SER A 15 -27.15 -7.84 20.87
N SER A 16 -27.39 -8.90 20.09
CA SER A 16 -28.58 -9.78 20.17
C SER A 16 -28.79 -10.55 21.50
N ARG A 17 -27.94 -10.30 22.51
CA ARG A 17 -28.03 -10.85 23.88
C ARG A 17 -27.73 -9.75 24.93
N ALA A 18 -28.67 -8.84 25.20
CA ALA A 18 -28.60 -7.98 26.37
C ALA A 18 -30.01 -7.66 26.93
N PRO A 19 -30.21 -7.63 28.26
CA PRO A 19 -31.48 -7.28 28.89
C PRO A 19 -31.73 -5.76 28.87
N ALA A 20 -32.94 -5.34 29.23
CA ALA A 20 -33.35 -3.93 29.28
C ALA A 20 -32.34 -3.05 30.04
N PHE A 21 -31.76 -2.08 29.34
CA PHE A 21 -30.84 -1.11 29.92
C PHE A 21 -31.54 -0.24 30.97
N LYS A 22 -30.98 -0.14 32.18
CA LYS A 22 -31.30 0.95 33.10
C LYS A 22 -30.64 2.24 32.61
N LEU A 23 -31.28 2.88 31.62
CA LEU A 23 -30.89 4.18 31.10
C LEU A 23 -31.15 5.26 32.15
N VAL A 24 -30.17 6.11 32.41
CA VAL A 24 -30.38 7.38 33.10
C VAL A 24 -30.90 8.36 32.05
N VAL A 25 -32.21 8.61 32.07
CA VAL A 25 -32.86 9.56 31.17
C VAL A 25 -32.86 10.93 31.84
N SER A 26 -32.06 11.86 31.30
CA SER A 26 -32.05 13.28 31.68
C SER A 26 -32.70 14.08 30.56
N HIS A 27 -33.74 14.85 30.86
CA HIS A 27 -34.53 15.54 29.84
C HIS A 27 -34.09 16.98 29.54
N ASP A 28 -33.35 17.62 30.43
CA ASP A 28 -33.07 19.07 30.39
C ASP A 28 -31.70 19.48 30.98
N GLY A 29 -30.95 18.54 31.57
CA GLY A 29 -29.61 18.80 32.11
C GLY A 29 -29.62 19.40 33.52
N LEU A 30 -30.74 19.36 34.24
CA LEU A 30 -30.81 19.71 35.66
C LEU A 30 -31.18 18.51 36.54
N THR A 31 -30.60 18.53 37.75
CA THR A 31 -30.68 17.51 38.82
C THR A 31 -29.91 16.20 38.61
N SER A 32 -28.73 16.16 39.24
CA SER A 32 -28.11 14.91 39.68
C SER A 32 -28.86 14.36 40.91
N PRO A 33 -29.13 13.04 41.00
CA PRO A 33 -29.71 12.46 42.21
C PRO A 33 -28.62 12.25 43.26
N SER A 34 -28.50 13.19 44.19
CA SER A 34 -27.88 12.94 45.49
C SER A 34 -28.80 12.06 46.33
N ASP A 35 -28.29 10.92 46.80
CA ASP A 35 -28.82 10.03 47.85
C ASP A 35 -30.34 9.99 48.09
N SER A 36 -30.98 8.90 47.66
CA SER A 36 -32.08 8.32 48.45
C SER A 36 -32.17 6.80 48.31
N SER A 37 -32.14 6.12 49.47
CA SER A 37 -32.37 4.69 49.69
C SER A 37 -31.33 3.69 49.13
N LEU A 38 -30.37 3.29 49.98
CA LEU A 38 -30.20 1.90 50.44
C LEU A 38 -29.05 1.78 51.46
N THR A 39 -29.36 1.92 52.75
CA THR A 39 -28.51 1.43 53.84
C THR A 39 -29.36 0.75 54.92
N PRO A 40 -29.08 -0.52 55.28
CA PRO A 40 -29.53 -1.09 56.54
C PRO A 40 -28.59 -0.61 57.66
N SER A 41 -29.17 -0.22 58.80
CA SER A 41 -28.46 0.24 59.99
C SER A 41 -27.61 -0.88 60.63
N PRO A 42 -26.49 -0.51 61.30
CA PRO A 42 -26.52 -0.58 62.77
C PRO A 42 -25.64 0.46 63.53
N GLY A 43 -26.12 0.89 64.71
CA GLY A 43 -25.26 1.21 65.88
C GLY A 43 -24.60 2.61 65.99
N PRO A 44 -24.85 3.37 67.08
CA PRO A 44 -24.06 4.55 67.49
C PRO A 44 -23.07 4.20 68.64
N PRO A 45 -22.25 5.13 69.20
CA PRO A 45 -21.66 6.38 68.66
C PRO A 45 -20.11 6.47 68.86
N THR A 46 -19.44 7.53 68.35
CA THR A 46 -18.67 8.53 69.16
C THR A 46 -17.82 9.52 68.31
N SER A 47 -18.23 10.80 68.32
CA SER A 47 -17.43 12.05 68.49
C SER A 47 -16.18 12.44 67.67
N GLN A 48 -16.17 13.73 67.27
CA GLN A 48 -15.03 14.63 66.90
C GLN A 48 -14.37 14.41 65.52
N SER A 49 -13.96 15.45 64.75
CA SER A 49 -14.17 16.91 64.83
C SER A 49 -13.61 17.63 63.57
N GLN A 50 -14.12 18.84 63.26
CA GLN A 50 -13.58 19.83 62.28
C GLN A 50 -13.59 19.41 60.79
N GLY A 51 -13.97 20.24 59.81
CA GLY A 51 -14.44 21.62 59.83
C GLY A 51 -13.54 22.57 59.03
N HIS A 52 -13.78 22.70 57.71
CA HIS A 52 -13.25 23.79 56.89
C HIS A 52 -14.21 24.14 55.75
N ILE A 53 -14.44 25.44 55.57
CA ILE A 53 -15.28 26.05 54.52
C ILE A 53 -14.32 26.66 53.48
N ILE A 54 -14.64 26.51 52.19
CA ILE A 54 -14.07 27.32 51.10
C ILE A 54 -15.24 27.70 50.18
N ASP A 55 -15.40 28.99 49.92
CA ASP A 55 -16.36 29.54 48.95
C ASP A 55 -15.94 29.19 47.51
N ASP A 56 -16.90 28.81 46.66
CA ASP A 56 -16.74 28.82 45.21
C ASP A 56 -17.56 29.98 44.62
N LEU A 57 -16.89 30.83 43.83
CA LEU A 57 -17.49 31.99 43.17
C LEU A 57 -17.99 31.61 41.77
N ASP A 58 -19.30 31.69 41.56
CA ASP A 58 -19.94 31.48 40.25
C ASP A 58 -19.38 32.41 39.16
N SER A 59 -18.76 31.84 38.13
CA SER A 59 -18.35 32.56 36.92
C SER A 59 -19.38 32.36 35.80
N GLN A 60 -20.43 33.21 35.77
CA GLN A 60 -21.33 33.26 34.61
C GLN A 60 -20.60 33.82 33.36
N PRO A 61 -20.78 33.24 32.16
CA PRO A 61 -20.33 33.85 30.91
C PRO A 61 -21.23 35.05 30.54
N PRO A 62 -20.70 36.09 29.86
CA PRO A 62 -21.47 37.27 29.51
C PRO A 62 -22.49 37.01 28.38
N PRO A 63 -23.64 37.71 28.36
CA PRO A 63 -24.62 37.58 27.30
C PRO A 63 -24.13 38.22 25.98
N THR A 64 -24.35 37.55 24.85
CA THR A 64 -24.03 38.07 23.51
C THR A 64 -25.24 38.66 22.77
N PRO A 65 -25.06 39.65 21.88
CA PRO A 65 -26.18 40.46 21.36
C PRO A 65 -26.88 39.85 20.12
N ILE A 66 -28.11 40.34 19.88
CA ILE A 66 -28.99 39.95 18.78
C ILE A 66 -28.38 40.29 17.41
N THR A 67 -28.42 39.33 16.48
CA THR A 67 -27.96 39.51 15.08
C THR A 67 -29.16 39.58 14.10
N PRO A 68 -29.25 40.54 13.17
CA PRO A 68 -30.38 40.60 12.23
C PRO A 68 -30.31 39.52 11.15
N GLY A 69 -31.41 38.79 10.94
CA GLY A 69 -31.58 37.88 9.78
C GLY A 69 -31.39 36.39 10.06
N ILE A 70 -30.97 36.01 11.27
CA ILE A 70 -30.99 34.64 11.77
C ILE A 70 -31.71 34.71 13.11
N ARG A 71 -32.76 33.91 13.30
CA ARG A 71 -33.48 33.85 14.57
C ARG A 71 -33.02 32.62 15.34
N PRO A 72 -32.28 32.77 16.46
CA PRO A 72 -32.35 31.77 17.52
C PRO A 72 -33.81 31.63 17.94
N VAL A 73 -34.25 30.42 18.27
CA VAL A 73 -35.54 30.24 18.94
C VAL A 73 -35.31 30.51 20.42
N GLU A 74 -35.37 31.78 20.80
CA GLU A 74 -35.45 32.19 22.20
C GLU A 74 -36.79 31.70 22.77
N HIS A 75 -36.78 31.24 24.03
CA HIS A 75 -38.00 30.79 24.69
C HIS A 75 -38.88 32.00 25.02
N ASP A 76 -40.11 32.02 24.49
CA ASP A 76 -41.17 32.90 25.00
C ASP A 76 -41.44 32.54 26.47
N ASP A 77 -41.50 33.56 27.33
CA ASP A 77 -41.84 33.42 28.75
C ASP A 77 -43.23 32.80 28.92
N TYR A 78 -43.27 31.56 29.42
CA TYR A 78 -44.52 30.88 29.75
C TYR A 78 -45.18 31.53 30.97
N THR A 79 -46.10 32.46 30.70
CA THR A 79 -47.18 32.74 31.66
C THR A 79 -47.96 31.47 31.98
N SER A 80 -48.36 31.33 33.23
CA SER A 80 -48.90 30.09 33.79
C SER A 80 -50.23 29.66 33.14
N SER A 81 -50.18 28.67 32.23
CA SER A 81 -51.35 27.87 31.85
C SER A 81 -51.00 26.39 31.79
N ARG A 82 -51.53 25.63 32.75
CA ARG A 82 -51.37 24.18 32.90
C ARG A 82 -51.80 23.43 31.63
N PRO A 83 -50.94 22.59 31.01
CA PRO A 83 -51.35 21.77 29.88
C PRO A 83 -52.39 20.71 30.31
N PRO A 84 -53.30 20.29 29.42
CA PRO A 84 -54.27 19.25 29.73
C PRO A 84 -53.58 17.90 29.98
N GLN A 85 -54.05 17.16 30.99
CA GLN A 85 -53.52 15.84 31.32
C GLN A 85 -53.89 14.84 30.21
N ALA A 86 -52.96 14.59 29.29
CA ALA A 86 -52.94 13.36 28.51
C ALA A 86 -52.49 12.21 29.44
N SER A 87 -53.12 11.04 29.31
CA SER A 87 -52.89 9.87 30.16
C SER A 87 -51.45 9.36 30.07
N GLU A 88 -50.81 9.15 31.21
CA GLU A 88 -49.48 8.55 31.32
C GLU A 88 -49.49 7.08 30.83
N SER A 89 -49.07 6.88 29.59
CA SER A 89 -48.42 5.64 29.17
C SER A 89 -46.96 5.95 28.87
N THR A 90 -46.15 6.04 29.93
CA THR A 90 -44.71 6.31 29.86
C THR A 90 -44.00 5.08 29.30
N GLU A 91 -44.07 4.87 27.98
CA GLU A 91 -43.17 3.93 27.31
C GLU A 91 -41.74 4.40 27.54
N THR A 92 -40.96 3.60 28.26
CA THR A 92 -39.54 3.85 28.48
C THR A 92 -38.85 3.92 27.13
N GLY A 93 -38.31 5.09 26.76
CA GLY A 93 -37.76 5.37 25.44
C GLY A 93 -36.83 4.25 24.94
N VAL A 94 -37.34 3.42 24.04
CA VAL A 94 -36.62 2.25 23.54
C VAL A 94 -35.51 2.73 22.62
N ILE A 95 -34.27 2.32 22.88
CA ILE A 95 -33.16 2.62 21.96
C ILE A 95 -33.49 2.01 20.59
N PRO A 96 -33.47 2.79 19.49
CA PRO A 96 -33.67 2.25 18.15
C PRO A 96 -32.44 1.46 17.71
N VAL A 97 -32.38 0.18 18.12
CA VAL A 97 -31.21 -0.69 17.89
C VAL A 97 -31.00 -1.06 16.43
N LYS A 98 -32.09 -1.16 15.66
CA LYS A 98 -32.09 -1.66 14.26
C LYS A 98 -32.29 -0.57 13.21
N ASP A 99 -32.25 0.70 13.61
CA ASP A 99 -32.35 1.78 12.64
C ASP A 99 -31.06 1.80 11.77
N PRO A 100 -31.18 1.93 10.44
CA PRO A 100 -30.02 1.93 9.57
C PRO A 100 -29.17 3.18 9.78
N ILE A 101 -27.86 3.01 9.66
CA ILE A 101 -26.90 4.11 9.73
C ILE A 101 -27.03 4.99 8.47
N LEU A 102 -27.21 6.30 8.67
CA LEU A 102 -27.31 7.28 7.57
C LEU A 102 -25.96 7.93 7.25
N ALA A 103 -25.24 8.37 8.28
CA ALA A 103 -23.94 9.02 8.12
C ALA A 103 -23.01 8.72 9.30
N LEU A 104 -21.71 8.69 9.00
CA LEU A 104 -20.62 8.45 9.95
C LEU A 104 -19.52 9.51 9.70
N ARG A 105 -18.99 10.09 10.78
CA ARG A 105 -17.87 11.07 10.74
C ARG A 105 -16.84 10.76 11.81
N VAL A 106 -15.56 10.90 11.47
CA VAL A 106 -14.42 10.69 12.40
C VAL A 106 -13.75 12.03 12.70
N SER A 107 -13.32 12.20 13.94
CA SER A 107 -12.45 13.32 14.35
C SER A 107 -11.11 13.31 13.60
N ARG A 108 -10.49 14.48 13.40
CA ARG A 108 -9.14 14.56 12.77
C ARG A 108 -8.08 13.73 13.51
N SER A 109 -8.29 13.52 14.82
CA SER A 109 -7.39 12.71 15.66
C SER A 109 -7.56 11.19 15.49
N GLY A 110 -8.66 10.73 14.88
CA GLY A 110 -9.01 9.32 14.75
C GLY A 110 -9.45 8.63 16.06
N ASN A 111 -9.53 9.34 17.20
CA ASN A 111 -9.83 8.73 18.50
C ASN A 111 -11.33 8.63 18.81
N LEU A 112 -12.13 9.52 18.23
CA LEU A 112 -13.60 9.53 18.31
C LEU A 112 -14.21 9.52 16.92
N PHE A 113 -15.35 8.85 16.79
CA PHE A 113 -16.26 8.96 15.65
C PHE A 113 -17.71 9.06 16.12
N ALA A 114 -18.59 9.58 15.28
CA ALA A 114 -20.02 9.68 15.56
C ALA A 114 -20.84 9.15 14.39
N VAL A 115 -22.04 8.66 14.70
CA VAL A 115 -22.94 8.00 13.77
C VAL A 115 -24.37 8.44 14.05
N ILE A 116 -25.16 8.60 13.00
CA ILE A 116 -26.57 8.97 13.11
C ILE A 116 -27.49 7.93 12.45
N THR A 117 -28.66 7.76 13.06
CA THR A 117 -29.84 7.18 12.42
C THR A 117 -30.86 8.29 12.15
N THR A 118 -32.01 7.98 11.56
CA THR A 118 -33.14 8.92 11.36
C THR A 118 -33.60 9.63 12.65
N THR A 119 -33.43 8.97 13.80
CA THR A 119 -33.97 9.34 15.12
C THR A 119 -32.90 9.59 16.18
N SER A 120 -31.72 8.94 16.07
CA SER A 120 -30.72 8.88 17.13
C SER A 120 -29.32 9.31 16.68
N ILE A 121 -28.48 9.64 17.67
CA ILE A 121 -27.08 10.00 17.52
C ILE A 121 -26.29 9.11 18.48
N THR A 122 -25.23 8.46 18.01
CA THR A 122 -24.29 7.69 18.84
C THR A 122 -22.88 8.24 18.68
N VAL A 123 -22.19 8.47 19.80
CA VAL A 123 -20.79 8.90 19.80
C VAL A 123 -19.94 7.77 20.35
N TRP A 124 -18.89 7.43 19.62
CA TRP A 124 -18.05 6.26 19.83
C TRP A 124 -16.59 6.66 20.06
N GLN A 125 -15.92 5.92 20.93
CA GLN A 125 -14.46 5.84 20.96
C GLN A 125 -14.01 4.82 19.91
N THR A 126 -12.92 5.12 19.19
CA THR A 126 -12.39 4.23 18.14
C THR A 126 -11.64 3.02 18.71
N LYS A 127 -10.90 3.21 19.82
CA LYS A 127 -10.09 2.18 20.50
C LYS A 127 -10.15 2.37 22.03
N PRO A 128 -10.72 1.43 22.81
CA PRO A 128 -11.56 0.33 22.33
C PRO A 128 -12.79 0.88 21.59
N ALA A 129 -13.35 0.07 20.67
CA ALA A 129 -14.54 0.43 19.93
C ALA A 129 -15.78 0.33 20.83
N VAL A 130 -16.21 1.44 21.42
CA VAL A 130 -17.30 1.49 22.41
C VAL A 130 -18.11 2.78 22.32
N ILE A 131 -19.41 2.68 22.59
CA ILE A 131 -20.31 3.83 22.67
C ILE A 131 -20.02 4.60 23.96
N LEU A 132 -19.76 5.90 23.84
CA LEU A 132 -19.61 6.81 24.96
C LEU A 132 -20.93 7.54 25.30
N ALA A 133 -21.74 7.84 24.28
CA ALA A 133 -23.03 8.50 24.46
C ALA A 133 -24.05 8.09 23.39
N VAL A 134 -25.32 8.05 23.78
CA VAL A 134 -26.49 7.89 22.90
C VAL A 134 -27.44 9.06 23.17
N VAL A 135 -27.85 9.76 22.12
CA VAL A 135 -28.89 10.80 22.17
C VAL A 135 -30.04 10.35 21.29
N ILE A 136 -31.22 10.16 21.87
CA ILE A 136 -32.46 9.85 21.16
C ILE A 136 -33.28 11.13 21.10
N ARG A 137 -33.72 11.54 19.91
CA ARG A 137 -34.60 12.70 19.78
C ARG A 137 -36.04 12.29 20.09
N SER A 138 -36.72 13.08 20.92
CA SER A 138 -38.14 12.88 21.23
C SER A 138 -39.02 13.08 20.00
N ASP A 139 -40.22 12.50 19.98
CA ASP A 139 -41.16 12.68 18.87
C ASP A 139 -41.47 14.17 18.62
N TYR A 140 -41.67 14.95 19.68
CA TYR A 140 -41.80 16.41 19.60
C TYR A 140 -40.60 17.08 18.88
N SER A 141 -39.37 16.65 19.16
CA SER A 141 -38.17 17.15 18.46
C SER A 141 -38.20 16.78 16.98
N LEU A 142 -38.62 15.56 16.64
CA LEU A 142 -38.67 15.05 15.27
C LEU A 142 -39.79 15.70 14.44
N GLU A 143 -40.93 16.00 15.06
CA GLU A 143 -42.03 16.76 14.44
C GLU A 143 -41.64 18.23 14.21
N THR A 144 -41.05 18.88 15.22
CA THR A 144 -40.75 20.32 15.22
C THR A 144 -39.55 20.71 14.36
N TYR A 145 -38.51 19.87 14.33
CA TYR A 145 -37.25 20.16 13.63
C TYR A 145 -36.91 19.16 12.52
N GLY A 146 -37.76 18.16 12.26
CA GLY A 146 -37.53 17.15 11.22
C GLY A 146 -36.59 16.01 11.63
N ARG A 147 -36.48 14.99 10.77
CA ARG A 147 -35.62 13.80 10.97
C ARG A 147 -34.18 14.08 10.58
N ASN A 148 -33.23 13.31 11.14
CA ASN A 148 -31.81 13.46 10.82
C ASN A 148 -31.53 13.00 9.36
N VAL A 149 -30.65 13.71 8.66
CA VAL A 149 -30.26 13.42 7.26
C VAL A 149 -28.74 13.28 7.12
N ASP A 150 -27.96 14.22 7.66
CA ASP A 150 -26.50 14.20 7.60
C ASP A 150 -25.87 14.67 8.93
N LEU A 151 -24.61 14.28 9.12
CA LEU A 151 -23.80 14.52 10.30
C LEU A 151 -22.55 15.31 9.92
N LEU A 152 -22.29 16.40 10.64
CA LEU A 152 -21.04 17.15 10.57
C LEU A 152 -20.34 17.08 11.92
N LEU A 153 -19.02 16.96 11.90
CA LEU A 153 -18.18 16.96 13.10
C LEU A 153 -17.09 18.01 12.92
N ARG A 154 -16.99 18.95 13.87
CA ARG A 154 -15.89 19.91 13.89
C ARG A 154 -14.57 19.11 13.99
N PRO A 155 -13.48 19.48 13.27
CA PRO A 155 -12.33 18.59 13.15
C PRO A 155 -11.61 18.25 14.47
N ASP A 156 -11.74 19.12 15.49
CA ASP A 156 -11.25 18.93 16.86
C ASP A 156 -12.12 17.99 17.73
N ALA A 157 -13.26 17.55 17.21
CA ALA A 157 -14.31 16.80 17.89
C ALA A 157 -15.05 17.55 19.02
N ALA A 158 -14.96 18.87 19.11
CA ALA A 158 -15.61 19.65 20.18
C ALA A 158 -17.09 19.97 19.90
N ILE A 159 -17.50 20.01 18.64
CA ILE A 159 -18.88 20.32 18.21
C ILE A 159 -19.34 19.31 17.16
N LEU A 160 -20.54 18.78 17.36
CA LEU A 160 -21.27 17.91 16.45
C LEU A 160 -22.52 18.64 15.97
N VAL A 161 -22.81 18.57 14.66
CA VAL A 161 -23.96 19.24 14.04
C VAL A 161 -24.77 18.23 13.23
N ILE A 162 -26.08 18.21 13.44
CA ILE A 162 -27.05 17.39 12.71
C ILE A 162 -27.78 18.26 11.71
N HIS A 163 -27.80 17.85 10.45
CA HIS A 163 -28.65 18.41 9.41
C HIS A 163 -29.96 17.61 9.35
N THR A 164 -31.11 18.30 9.34
CA THR A 164 -32.44 17.68 9.27
C THR A 164 -33.19 17.95 7.95
N ASP A 165 -34.15 17.08 7.63
CA ASP A 165 -34.98 17.16 6.42
C ASP A 165 -35.84 18.44 6.32
N GLN A 166 -36.15 19.07 7.46
CA GLN A 166 -36.85 20.37 7.54
C GLN A 166 -35.91 21.60 7.45
N GLY A 167 -34.60 21.41 7.22
CA GLY A 167 -33.65 22.52 7.05
C GLY A 167 -33.16 23.16 8.35
N TYR A 168 -33.10 22.39 9.44
CA TYR A 168 -32.48 22.81 10.69
C TYR A 168 -31.07 22.21 10.86
N LEU A 169 -30.23 22.93 11.60
CA LEU A 169 -28.92 22.51 12.06
C LEU A 169 -28.94 22.44 13.59
N ILE A 170 -28.92 21.23 14.14
CA ILE A 170 -28.95 21.00 15.60
C ILE A 170 -27.52 20.81 16.09
N THR A 171 -27.08 21.65 17.03
CA THR A 171 -25.70 21.67 17.52
C THR A 171 -25.56 21.07 18.92
N TYR A 172 -24.56 20.22 19.09
CA TYR A 172 -24.16 19.60 20.35
C TYR A 172 -22.68 19.87 20.60
N SER A 173 -22.32 20.28 21.83
CA SER A 173 -20.92 20.24 22.26
C SER A 173 -20.57 18.90 22.89
N LEU A 174 -19.35 18.46 22.59
CA LEU A 174 -18.71 17.27 23.11
C LEU A 174 -17.55 17.73 23.99
N ALA A 175 -17.52 17.28 25.24
CA ALA A 175 -16.43 17.55 26.16
C ALA A 175 -15.92 16.24 26.78
N THR A 176 -14.64 15.94 26.56
CA THR A 176 -13.95 14.81 27.18
C THR A 176 -12.95 15.31 28.20
N ASP A 177 -13.01 14.78 29.42
CA ASP A 177 -11.94 14.96 30.39
C ASP A 177 -10.78 13.98 30.05
N PRO A 178 -9.52 14.46 29.90
CA PRO A 178 -8.38 13.61 29.57
C PRO A 178 -8.00 12.62 30.68
N ASP A 179 -8.43 12.83 31.92
CA ASP A 179 -8.09 12.04 33.11
C ASP A 179 -9.29 11.21 33.65
N SER A 180 -10.53 11.68 33.47
CA SER A 180 -11.73 10.89 33.81
C SER A 180 -11.87 9.61 32.96
N ARG A 181 -12.28 8.51 33.61
CA ARG A 181 -12.50 7.20 33.00
C ARG A 181 -13.81 6.62 33.50
N VAL A 182 -14.67 6.18 32.56
CA VAL A 182 -15.98 5.59 32.87
C VAL A 182 -15.83 4.28 33.64
N TYR A 183 -14.86 3.46 33.24
CA TYR A 183 -14.55 2.20 33.91
C TYR A 183 -13.16 2.26 34.55
N LYS A 184 -13.12 2.05 35.87
CA LYS A 184 -11.88 1.83 36.62
C LYS A 184 -11.81 0.35 37.02
N PRO A 185 -10.70 -0.36 36.73
CA PRO A 185 -10.57 -1.76 37.10
C PRO A 185 -10.44 -1.91 38.62
N HIS A 186 -11.30 -2.73 39.23
CA HIS A 186 -11.26 -3.03 40.66
C HIS A 186 -10.92 -4.51 40.87
N PHE A 187 -9.78 -4.77 41.52
CA PHE A 187 -9.33 -6.14 41.84
C PHE A 187 -9.49 -6.44 43.32
N ALA A 188 -10.56 -7.16 43.68
CA ALA A 188 -10.87 -7.49 45.08
C ALA A 188 -9.77 -8.31 45.81
N ASN A 189 -8.89 -9.01 45.08
CA ASN A 189 -7.79 -9.80 45.63
C ASN A 189 -6.52 -9.70 44.76
N TYR A 190 -5.62 -8.78 45.09
CA TYR A 190 -4.35 -8.55 44.36
C TYR A 190 -3.39 -9.78 44.38
N SER A 191 -3.51 -10.67 45.37
CA SER A 191 -2.65 -11.86 45.54
C SER A 191 -2.71 -12.86 44.37
N ASN A 192 -3.88 -13.06 43.78
CA ASN A 192 -4.06 -13.96 42.64
C ASN A 192 -3.54 -13.35 41.34
N VAL A 193 -3.63 -12.02 41.18
CA VAL A 193 -3.04 -11.30 40.04
C VAL A 193 -1.51 -11.42 40.06
N GLN A 194 -0.88 -11.32 41.24
CA GLN A 194 0.56 -11.53 41.40
C GLN A 194 1.02 -12.96 41.06
N ARG A 195 0.28 -14.00 41.49
CA ARG A 195 0.60 -15.39 41.10
C ARG A 195 0.47 -15.62 39.59
N ARG A 196 -0.58 -15.09 38.94
CA ARG A 196 -0.77 -15.24 37.48
C ARG A 196 0.26 -14.44 36.66
N ARG A 197 0.88 -13.40 37.26
CA ARG A 197 2.00 -12.66 36.67
C ARG A 197 3.32 -13.44 36.67
N GLN A 198 3.56 -14.32 37.65
CA GLN A 198 4.77 -15.16 37.69
C GLN A 198 4.83 -16.22 36.57
N SER A 199 3.69 -16.53 35.93
CA SER A 199 3.62 -17.40 34.75
C SER A 199 3.70 -16.66 33.40
N LEU A 200 3.89 -15.34 33.39
CA LEU A 200 4.05 -14.54 32.16
C LEU A 200 5.53 -14.33 31.85
N ILE A 201 5.92 -14.56 30.59
CA ILE A 201 7.31 -14.47 30.13
C ILE A 201 7.63 -13.03 29.69
N GLY A 202 8.74 -12.46 30.16
CA GLY A 202 9.33 -11.22 29.62
C GLY A 202 8.85 -9.91 30.28
N SER A 203 8.85 -8.81 29.51
CA SER A 203 8.72 -7.42 29.98
C SER A 203 7.37 -7.02 30.60
N LEU A 204 6.50 -7.99 30.88
CA LEU A 204 5.21 -7.83 31.55
C LEU A 204 5.34 -7.73 33.09
N THR A 205 6.53 -7.98 33.64
CA THR A 205 6.80 -7.95 35.09
C THR A 205 6.74 -6.54 35.70
N GLY A 206 6.97 -5.49 34.91
CA GLY A 206 7.04 -4.10 35.36
C GLY A 206 5.74 -3.30 35.34
N LEU A 207 4.64 -3.86 34.79
CA LEU A 207 3.38 -3.12 34.66
C LEU A 207 2.73 -2.85 36.03
N PRO A 208 2.15 -1.66 36.28
CA PRO A 208 1.35 -1.39 37.47
C PRO A 208 0.25 -2.45 37.69
N PRO A 209 -0.11 -2.79 38.94
CA PRO A 209 -1.13 -3.81 39.22
C PRO A 209 -2.53 -3.49 38.67
N GLU A 210 -2.77 -2.23 38.30
CA GLU A 210 -4.06 -1.72 37.82
C GLU A 210 -4.22 -1.72 36.29
N GLN A 211 -3.12 -1.89 35.54
CA GLN A 211 -3.14 -1.73 34.08
C GLN A 211 -3.60 -3.04 33.38
N ILE A 212 -4.79 -2.99 32.78
CA ILE A 212 -5.31 -4.06 31.92
C ILE A 212 -4.75 -3.89 30.49
N LEU A 213 -4.31 -4.99 29.88
CA LEU A 213 -3.97 -5.05 28.46
C LEU A 213 -5.24 -5.23 27.62
N TRP A 214 -5.96 -4.13 27.38
CA TRP A 214 -7.22 -4.13 26.61
C TRP A 214 -6.98 -4.54 25.15
N GLY A 215 -6.06 -3.85 24.46
CA GLY A 215 -5.77 -4.05 23.04
C GLY A 215 -4.87 -2.94 22.48
N ALA A 216 -4.59 -3.01 21.17
CA ALA A 216 -3.77 -2.01 20.48
C ALA A 216 -4.51 -0.65 20.40
N GLY A 217 -3.92 0.38 21.00
CA GLY A 217 -4.50 1.72 21.10
C GLY A 217 -5.56 1.89 22.19
N GLU A 218 -5.81 0.84 22.98
CA GLU A 218 -6.87 0.79 24.00
C GLU A 218 -6.34 1.11 25.41
N GLY A 219 -5.06 1.42 25.54
CA GLY A 219 -4.37 1.76 26.78
C GLY A 219 -4.96 2.85 27.65
N PRO A 220 -5.49 3.98 27.11
CA PRO A 220 -6.20 4.94 27.94
C PRO A 220 -7.52 4.39 28.51
N GLY A 221 -8.00 3.22 28.08
CA GLY A 221 -9.31 2.69 28.47
C GLY A 221 -10.47 3.53 27.92
N VAL A 222 -11.66 3.37 28.51
CA VAL A 222 -12.87 4.09 28.09
C VAL A 222 -12.90 5.48 28.73
N ARG A 223 -12.90 6.51 27.88
CA ARG A 223 -12.94 7.92 28.30
C ARG A 223 -14.34 8.35 28.69
N ASP A 224 -14.42 9.32 29.58
CA ASP A 224 -15.66 10.03 29.88
C ASP A 224 -15.97 11.08 28.80
N LEU A 225 -17.26 11.30 28.52
CA LEU A 225 -17.76 12.19 27.49
C LEU A 225 -19.07 12.84 27.93
N SER A 226 -19.04 14.15 28.18
CA SER A 226 -20.24 14.96 28.32
C SER A 226 -20.72 15.41 26.94
N VAL A 227 -21.95 15.04 26.58
CA VAL A 227 -22.68 15.57 25.42
C VAL A 227 -23.69 16.58 25.92
N ARG A 228 -23.64 17.81 25.39
CA ARG A 228 -24.58 18.89 25.75
C ARG A 228 -25.18 19.50 24.50
N PHE A 229 -26.50 19.52 24.41
CA PHE A 229 -27.22 20.33 23.43
C PHE A 229 -26.82 21.81 23.59
N ARG A 230 -26.69 22.53 22.46
CA ARG A 230 -26.39 23.98 22.46
C ARG A 230 -27.53 24.80 21.91
N MET A 231 -27.84 24.63 20.63
CA MET A 231 -28.86 25.40 19.93
C MET A 231 -29.31 24.71 18.65
N VAL A 232 -30.50 25.10 18.18
CA VAL A 232 -31.02 24.80 16.84
C VAL A 232 -30.93 26.06 15.98
N ILE A 233 -30.32 25.96 14.81
CA ILE A 233 -30.28 27.03 13.80
C ILE A 233 -31.24 26.65 12.67
N LYS A 234 -32.21 27.51 12.38
CA LYS A 234 -33.08 27.34 11.20
C LYS A 234 -32.47 28.03 9.98
N VAL A 235 -32.44 27.33 8.84
CA VAL A 235 -32.01 27.90 7.56
C VAL A 235 -33.23 27.94 6.62
N ASP A 236 -34.01 29.02 6.69
CA ASP A 236 -35.26 29.17 5.91
C ASP A 236 -35.07 29.07 4.38
N ALA A 237 -33.85 29.33 3.89
CA ALA A 237 -33.48 29.16 2.47
C ALA A 237 -33.33 27.68 2.03
N GLY A 238 -33.45 26.72 2.97
CA GLY A 238 -33.14 25.30 2.78
C GLY A 238 -31.63 25.04 2.69
N ILE A 239 -31.20 23.86 3.12
CA ILE A 239 -29.80 23.43 3.12
C ILE A 239 -29.61 22.42 1.99
N GLU A 240 -28.57 22.60 1.19
CA GLU A 240 -28.19 21.66 0.12
C GLU A 240 -26.97 20.83 0.53
N SER A 241 -25.95 21.49 1.07
CA SER A 241 -24.76 20.86 1.66
C SER A 241 -24.19 21.75 2.77
N ALA A 242 -23.41 21.19 3.68
CA ALA A 242 -22.79 21.93 4.77
C ALA A 242 -21.46 21.28 5.21
N LEU A 243 -20.57 22.08 5.79
CA LEU A 243 -19.20 21.68 6.13
C LEU A 243 -18.73 22.37 7.41
N ALA A 244 -18.39 21.59 8.43
CA ALA A 244 -17.85 22.08 9.69
C ALA A 244 -16.32 22.22 9.61
N LEU A 245 -15.82 23.46 9.71
CA LEU A 245 -14.38 23.79 9.75
C LEU A 245 -13.92 24.09 11.17
N ASP A 246 -12.61 24.29 11.35
CA ASP A 246 -12.04 24.63 12.65
C ASP A 246 -12.66 25.93 13.23
N ASP A 247 -12.87 26.97 12.42
CA ASP A 247 -13.29 28.31 12.89
C ASP A 247 -14.77 28.66 12.61
N GLU A 248 -15.41 27.98 11.64
CA GLU A 248 -16.78 28.26 11.22
C GLU A 248 -17.48 27.04 10.59
N LEU A 249 -18.79 27.16 10.42
CA LEU A 249 -19.66 26.27 9.68
C LEU A 249 -20.01 26.93 8.33
N ILE A 250 -19.71 26.26 7.22
CA ILE A 250 -20.09 26.72 5.87
C ILE A 250 -21.36 25.96 5.46
N VAL A 251 -22.37 26.69 4.98
CA VAL A 251 -23.67 26.15 4.57
C VAL A 251 -23.99 26.64 3.15
N ALA A 252 -24.23 25.72 2.23
CA ALA A 252 -24.77 26.01 0.91
C ALA A 252 -26.30 25.97 0.95
N THR A 253 -26.95 27.08 0.58
CA THR A 253 -28.41 27.22 0.66
C THR A 253 -29.10 26.91 -0.68
N ARG A 254 -30.35 26.44 -0.63
CA ARG A 254 -31.10 26.03 -1.82
C ARG A 254 -31.77 27.19 -2.55
N LYS A 255 -32.53 28.05 -1.86
CA LYS A 255 -33.27 29.20 -2.45
C LYS A 255 -33.29 30.42 -1.51
N PRO A 256 -32.57 31.52 -1.82
CA PRO A 256 -31.65 31.68 -2.93
C PRO A 256 -30.42 30.77 -2.81
N ALA A 257 -29.77 30.49 -3.93
CA ALA A 257 -28.53 29.73 -3.98
C ALA A 257 -27.36 30.63 -3.51
N ALA A 258 -26.82 30.34 -2.32
CA ALA A 258 -25.79 31.14 -1.67
C ALA A 258 -24.88 30.25 -0.78
N VAL A 259 -23.73 30.80 -0.39
CA VAL A 259 -22.83 30.21 0.61
C VAL A 259 -22.83 31.11 1.84
N GLN A 260 -23.23 30.56 2.98
CA GLN A 260 -23.29 31.24 4.27
C GLN A 260 -22.24 30.66 5.22
N CYS A 261 -21.34 31.51 5.70
CA CYS A 261 -20.35 31.18 6.71
C CYS A 261 -20.89 31.62 8.08
N ILE A 262 -20.95 30.71 9.05
CA ILE A 262 -21.44 30.93 10.42
C ILE A 262 -20.30 30.60 11.38
N ARG A 263 -19.69 31.61 12.01
CA ARG A 263 -18.55 31.41 12.92
C ARG A 263 -18.99 30.77 14.23
N TRP A 264 -18.14 29.91 14.81
CA TRP A 264 -18.41 29.30 16.11
C TRP A 264 -18.39 30.33 17.26
N THR A 265 -17.71 31.47 17.05
CA THR A 265 -17.61 32.60 17.98
C THR A 265 -17.77 33.92 17.20
N PRO A 266 -18.38 34.97 17.79
CA PRO A 266 -18.56 36.26 17.13
C PRO A 266 -17.23 36.99 16.83
N ASP A 267 -17.23 37.78 15.75
CA ASP A 267 -16.10 38.65 15.41
C ASP A 267 -15.94 39.82 16.39
N SER A 268 -14.81 40.53 16.31
CA SER A 268 -14.60 41.82 17.01
C SER A 268 -15.63 42.89 16.64
N THR A 269 -16.43 42.68 15.59
CA THR A 269 -17.54 43.53 15.14
C THR A 269 -18.92 43.01 15.56
N GLY A 270 -18.99 41.93 16.36
CA GLY A 270 -20.22 41.31 16.83
C GLY A 270 -20.94 40.41 15.81
N SER A 271 -20.66 40.54 14.51
CA SER A 271 -21.28 39.69 13.49
C SER A 271 -20.71 38.26 13.51
N GLN A 272 -21.58 37.26 13.56
CA GLN A 272 -21.20 35.85 13.44
C GLN A 272 -21.26 35.33 11.99
N THR A 273 -21.96 36.02 11.08
CA THR A 273 -22.33 35.43 9.79
C THR A 273 -22.01 36.30 8.57
N ARG A 274 -21.55 35.65 7.50
CA ARG A 274 -21.24 36.28 6.21
C ARG A 274 -21.81 35.43 5.08
N THR A 275 -22.54 36.05 4.15
CA THR A 275 -23.23 35.33 3.07
C THR A 275 -22.85 35.89 1.71
N GLU A 276 -22.43 35.02 0.78
CA GLU A 276 -22.16 35.36 -0.61
C GLU A 276 -23.12 34.60 -1.53
N ILE A 277 -23.87 35.32 -2.36
CA ILE A 277 -24.88 34.74 -3.27
C ILE A 277 -24.17 34.20 -4.52
N ILE A 278 -24.46 32.96 -4.93
CA ILE A 278 -23.76 32.28 -6.04
C ILE A 278 -23.87 33.07 -7.35
N SER A 279 -25.01 33.73 -7.60
CA SER A 279 -25.21 34.58 -8.80
C SER A 279 -24.31 35.83 -8.85
N ARG A 280 -23.63 36.20 -7.75
CA ARG A 280 -22.61 37.26 -7.68
C ARG A 280 -21.18 36.73 -7.87
N MET A 281 -20.96 35.43 -7.69
CA MET A 281 -19.67 34.78 -7.94
C MET A 281 -19.46 34.67 -9.46
N GLY A 282 -18.72 35.61 -10.05
CA GLY A 282 -18.50 35.68 -11.51
C GLY A 282 -17.83 34.45 -12.13
N TRP A 283 -17.29 33.56 -11.30
CA TRP A 283 -16.61 32.32 -11.68
C TRP A 283 -17.49 31.05 -11.51
N VAL A 284 -18.70 31.15 -10.94
CA VAL A 284 -19.67 30.04 -10.78
C VAL A 284 -20.87 30.23 -11.72
N GLU A 285 -21.56 29.15 -12.06
CA GLU A 285 -22.81 29.21 -12.84
C GLU A 285 -23.94 29.94 -12.08
N LYS A 286 -24.49 30.99 -12.68
CA LYS A 286 -25.51 31.88 -12.07
C LYS A 286 -26.82 31.22 -11.61
N LYS A 287 -27.09 29.98 -12.05
CA LYS A 287 -28.32 29.23 -11.74
C LYS A 287 -28.08 27.92 -10.98
N ALA A 288 -26.84 27.62 -10.61
CA ALA A 288 -26.50 26.39 -9.89
C ALA A 288 -26.56 26.57 -8.36
N SER A 289 -26.69 25.45 -7.67
CA SER A 289 -26.51 25.29 -6.21
C SER A 289 -25.30 24.40 -5.95
N ILE A 290 -24.70 24.48 -4.76
CA ILE A 290 -23.55 23.64 -4.38
C ILE A 290 -24.07 22.41 -3.61
N VAL A 291 -23.84 21.22 -4.17
CA VAL A 291 -24.38 19.94 -3.68
C VAL A 291 -23.36 19.13 -2.87
N GLU A 292 -22.07 19.41 -3.02
CA GLU A 292 -21.00 18.80 -2.23
C GLU A 292 -19.92 19.84 -1.92
N MET A 293 -19.34 19.77 -0.73
CA MET A 293 -18.24 20.61 -0.27
C MET A 293 -17.24 19.80 0.57
N THR A 294 -16.00 19.71 0.09
CA THR A 294 -14.87 19.12 0.83
C THR A 294 -13.78 20.16 1.04
N HIS A 295 -13.00 20.03 2.12
CA HIS A 295 -11.90 20.93 2.47
C HIS A 295 -10.68 20.16 2.98
N ASP A 296 -9.51 20.50 2.46
CA ASP A 296 -8.22 20.04 2.96
C ASP A 296 -7.43 21.20 3.57
N ARG A 297 -7.02 21.01 4.83
CA ARG A 297 -6.28 22.01 5.62
C ARG A 297 -4.81 22.16 5.18
N PRO A 298 -4.03 21.09 4.94
CA PRO A 298 -2.67 21.20 4.39
C PRO A 298 -2.52 22.00 3.08
N MET A 299 -3.45 21.85 2.12
CA MET A 299 -3.49 22.65 0.89
C MET A 299 -4.25 23.98 1.05
N ASN A 300 -5.01 24.13 2.14
CA ASN A 300 -5.96 25.23 2.37
C ASN A 300 -6.86 25.46 1.14
N LEU A 301 -7.48 24.36 0.70
CA LEU A 301 -8.25 24.28 -0.54
C LEU A 301 -9.60 23.63 -0.26
N LEU A 302 -10.66 24.21 -0.81
CA LEU A 302 -11.98 23.60 -0.87
C LEU A 302 -12.26 23.07 -2.28
N THR A 303 -13.03 21.99 -2.37
CA THR A 303 -13.67 21.54 -3.60
C THR A 303 -15.17 21.70 -3.47
N TRP A 304 -15.81 22.32 -4.46
CA TRP A 304 -17.26 22.44 -4.55
C TRP A 304 -17.77 21.76 -5.81
N ILE A 305 -18.83 20.95 -5.69
CA ILE A 305 -19.56 20.41 -6.83
C ILE A 305 -20.90 21.13 -6.95
N THR A 306 -21.23 21.57 -8.17
CA THR A 306 -22.52 22.21 -8.46
C THR A 306 -23.59 21.20 -8.86
N SER A 307 -24.86 21.58 -8.76
CA SER A 307 -26.00 20.78 -9.22
C SER A 307 -25.99 20.45 -10.73
N SER A 308 -25.18 21.16 -11.53
CA SER A 308 -24.88 20.82 -12.93
C SER A 308 -23.86 19.67 -13.10
N GLY A 309 -23.13 19.29 -12.05
CA GLY A 309 -22.06 18.29 -12.08
C GLY A 309 -20.68 18.85 -12.44
N ARG A 310 -20.46 20.16 -12.34
CA ARG A 310 -19.13 20.79 -12.48
C ARG A 310 -18.41 20.79 -11.14
N ALA A 311 -17.08 20.62 -11.16
CA ALA A 311 -16.26 20.71 -9.95
C ALA A 311 -15.32 21.92 -9.99
N TYR A 312 -15.26 22.60 -8.85
CA TYR A 312 -14.53 23.86 -8.66
C TYR A 312 -13.50 23.71 -7.54
N ALA A 313 -12.29 24.20 -7.78
CA ALA A 313 -11.27 24.37 -6.76
C ALA A 313 -11.39 25.79 -6.21
N VAL A 314 -11.55 25.93 -4.89
CA VAL A 314 -12.00 27.16 -4.24
C VAL A 314 -11.09 27.51 -3.07
N GLN A 315 -10.68 28.77 -3.00
CA GLN A 315 -9.92 29.35 -1.89
C GLN A 315 -10.66 30.53 -1.29
N ARG A 316 -10.47 30.73 0.02
CA ARG A 316 -10.93 31.94 0.71
C ARG A 316 -10.03 33.13 0.38
N TYR A 317 -10.58 34.34 0.31
CA TYR A 317 -9.79 35.56 0.26
C TYR A 317 -9.06 35.82 1.58
N ASN A 318 -7.73 35.98 1.51
CA ASN A 318 -6.87 36.30 2.65
C ASN A 318 -6.65 37.81 2.76
N HIS A 319 -7.62 38.55 3.30
CA HIS A 319 -7.54 40.01 3.52
C HIS A 319 -6.38 40.50 4.43
N ARG A 320 -5.52 39.61 4.94
CA ARG A 320 -4.32 39.98 5.72
C ARG A 320 -3.04 40.20 4.88
N ALA A 321 -3.02 39.78 3.60
CA ALA A 321 -1.79 39.82 2.78
C ALA A 321 -1.77 40.96 1.74
N GLU A 322 -2.93 41.42 1.28
CA GLU A 322 -3.09 42.40 0.20
C GLU A 322 -3.59 43.74 0.76
N SER A 323 -2.80 44.38 1.64
CA SER A 323 -3.19 45.64 2.31
C SER A 323 -2.87 46.92 1.53
N ASN A 324 -2.35 46.81 0.30
CA ASN A 324 -1.99 47.94 -0.55
C ASN A 324 -2.82 47.89 -1.85
N GLN A 325 -3.83 48.77 -1.92
CA GLN A 325 -4.76 48.96 -3.06
C GLN A 325 -5.78 47.82 -3.29
N VAL A 326 -6.97 47.93 -2.69
CA VAL A 326 -8.15 47.15 -3.05
C VAL A 326 -9.37 48.07 -3.03
N ASP A 327 -10.19 48.04 -4.09
CA ASP A 327 -11.45 48.79 -4.18
C ASP A 327 -12.52 48.26 -3.19
N ASP A 328 -13.41 49.12 -2.70
CA ASP A 328 -14.50 48.76 -1.75
C ASP A 328 -15.49 47.69 -2.27
N ALA A 329 -15.44 47.41 -3.58
CA ALA A 329 -16.19 46.33 -4.23
C ALA A 329 -15.60 44.94 -3.97
N ASP A 330 -14.27 44.81 -3.86
CA ASP A 330 -13.57 43.53 -3.66
C ASP A 330 -13.50 43.11 -2.19
N ALA A 331 -13.62 44.06 -1.26
CA ALA A 331 -13.69 43.81 0.19
C ALA A 331 -14.90 42.95 0.64
N LYS A 332 -15.83 42.61 -0.26
CA LYS A 332 -17.06 41.85 0.01
C LYS A 332 -17.05 40.43 -0.56
N ARG A 333 -16.02 40.01 -1.30
CA ARG A 333 -15.88 38.65 -1.85
C ARG A 333 -15.27 37.73 -0.78
N LEU A 334 -15.92 36.61 -0.48
CA LEU A 334 -15.41 35.63 0.49
C LEU A 334 -14.54 34.57 -0.21
N PHE A 335 -14.89 34.22 -1.46
CA PHE A 335 -14.28 33.11 -2.19
C PHE A 335 -13.82 33.47 -3.60
N LYS A 336 -12.68 32.91 -4.00
CA LYS A 336 -12.22 32.81 -5.39
C LYS A 336 -12.12 31.35 -5.78
N GLY A 337 -12.40 31.01 -7.03
CA GLY A 337 -12.29 29.63 -7.47
C GLY A 337 -12.19 29.46 -8.98
N HIS A 338 -11.85 28.25 -9.38
CA HIS A 338 -11.62 27.85 -10.77
C HIS A 338 -12.35 26.54 -11.07
N CYS A 339 -13.06 26.50 -12.21
CA CYS A 339 -13.77 25.30 -12.69
C CYS A 339 -12.78 24.37 -13.41
N PHE A 340 -12.33 23.31 -12.75
CA PHE A 340 -11.34 22.38 -13.34
C PHE A 340 -11.97 21.17 -14.03
N HIS A 341 -13.22 20.82 -13.67
CA HIS A 341 -13.99 19.75 -14.30
C HIS A 341 -15.29 20.32 -14.89
N VAL A 342 -15.51 20.08 -16.19
CA VAL A 342 -16.73 20.45 -16.92
C VAL A 342 -17.25 19.18 -17.61
N PRO A 343 -18.41 18.64 -17.20
CA PRO A 343 -18.89 17.37 -17.72
C PRO A 343 -19.36 17.52 -19.17
N GLN A 344 -18.93 16.61 -20.04
CA GLN A 344 -19.31 16.60 -21.46
C GLN A 344 -20.71 16.00 -21.70
N GLY A 345 -21.24 15.24 -20.74
CA GLY A 345 -22.56 14.61 -20.79
C GLY A 345 -23.05 14.18 -19.41
N GLU A 346 -24.22 13.54 -19.32
CA GLU A 346 -24.81 13.19 -18.02
C GLU A 346 -24.00 12.17 -17.22
N HIS A 347 -23.31 11.25 -17.90
CA HIS A 347 -22.44 10.21 -17.33
C HIS A 347 -21.20 10.78 -16.65
N ASP A 348 -20.68 11.89 -17.17
CA ASP A 348 -19.44 12.54 -16.75
C ASP A 348 -19.64 13.46 -15.53
N ARG A 349 -20.89 13.70 -15.10
CA ARG A 349 -21.21 14.64 -14.01
C ARG A 349 -20.56 14.22 -12.70
N ALA A 350 -19.83 15.14 -12.09
CA ALA A 350 -19.23 14.99 -10.77
C ALA A 350 -20.30 14.75 -9.68
N THR A 351 -20.02 13.83 -8.76
CA THR A 351 -20.90 13.46 -7.63
C THR A 351 -20.24 13.65 -6.26
N ALA A 352 -18.94 13.38 -6.16
CA ALA A 352 -18.13 13.57 -4.95
C ALA A 352 -16.70 13.97 -5.34
N ALA A 353 -16.03 14.78 -4.52
CA ALA A 353 -14.63 15.15 -4.69
C ALA A 353 -13.84 14.91 -3.41
N VAL A 354 -12.56 14.54 -3.54
CA VAL A 354 -11.62 14.43 -2.42
C VAL A 354 -10.25 14.97 -2.81
N ILE A 355 -9.57 15.60 -1.87
CA ILE A 355 -8.26 16.23 -2.06
C ILE A 355 -7.17 15.32 -1.47
N ASN A 356 -6.06 15.15 -2.19
CA ASN A 356 -4.86 14.44 -1.72
C ASN A 356 -3.69 15.42 -1.60
N ALA A 357 -3.51 15.98 -0.41
CA ALA A 357 -2.49 16.99 -0.13
C ALA A 357 -1.04 16.52 -0.32
N ARG A 358 -0.77 15.23 -0.12
CA ARG A 358 0.60 14.69 -0.20
C ARG A 358 1.09 14.62 -1.65
N PHE A 359 0.18 14.47 -2.60
CA PHE A 359 0.47 14.37 -4.03
C PHE A 359 0.02 15.61 -4.82
N SER A 360 -0.60 16.59 -4.15
CA SER A 360 -1.20 17.79 -4.77
C SER A 360 -2.27 17.45 -5.81
N LEU A 361 -3.20 16.54 -5.49
CA LEU A 361 -4.24 16.06 -6.42
C LEU A 361 -5.66 16.29 -5.90
N ILE A 362 -6.62 16.27 -6.84
CA ILE A 362 -8.05 16.21 -6.56
C ILE A 362 -8.62 15.03 -7.36
N ALA A 363 -9.33 14.12 -6.69
CA ALA A 363 -10.07 13.04 -7.34
C ALA A 363 -11.57 13.37 -7.33
N VAL A 364 -12.24 13.17 -8.46
CA VAL A 364 -13.67 13.45 -8.68
C VAL A 364 -14.36 12.17 -9.13
N GLY A 365 -15.33 11.68 -8.36
CA GLY A 365 -16.17 10.52 -8.73
C GLY A 365 -17.33 10.95 -9.61
N CYS A 366 -17.47 10.34 -10.79
CA CYS A 366 -18.49 10.67 -11.79
C CYS A 366 -19.70 9.73 -11.71
N CYS A 367 -20.83 10.11 -12.32
CA CYS A 367 -22.06 9.32 -12.37
C CYS A 367 -21.89 7.93 -13.02
N ASP A 368 -20.93 7.78 -13.93
CA ASP A 368 -20.54 6.50 -14.53
C ASP A 368 -19.62 5.63 -13.66
N GLY A 369 -19.37 6.03 -12.42
CA GLY A 369 -18.53 5.29 -11.48
C GLY A 369 -17.03 5.37 -11.79
N THR A 370 -16.59 6.12 -12.81
CA THR A 370 -15.17 6.45 -12.97
C THR A 370 -14.74 7.48 -11.94
N VAL A 371 -13.43 7.54 -11.65
CA VAL A 371 -12.86 8.59 -10.81
C VAL A 371 -11.78 9.32 -11.59
N GLN A 372 -12.03 10.57 -11.95
CA GLN A 372 -11.10 11.42 -12.68
C GLN A 372 -10.19 12.18 -11.70
N VAL A 373 -8.88 12.07 -11.90
CA VAL A 373 -7.87 12.67 -11.02
C VAL A 373 -7.19 13.83 -11.73
N TYR A 374 -7.06 14.95 -11.02
CA TYR A 374 -6.51 16.22 -11.49
C TYR A 374 -5.30 16.63 -10.67
N SER A 375 -4.29 17.22 -11.31
CA SER A 375 -3.05 17.66 -10.67
C SER A 375 -3.07 19.17 -10.40
N VAL A 376 -3.03 19.57 -9.13
CA VAL A 376 -3.04 20.98 -8.70
C VAL A 376 -1.63 21.55 -8.79
N ARG A 377 -1.31 22.19 -9.91
CA ARG A 377 0.03 22.79 -10.16
C ARG A 377 0.15 24.19 -9.56
N ASP A 378 -0.97 24.92 -9.52
CA ASP A 378 -1.16 26.14 -8.75
C ASP A 378 -2.63 26.29 -8.32
N TYR A 379 -2.88 27.28 -7.47
CA TYR A 379 -4.22 27.63 -6.99
C TYR A 379 -4.89 28.76 -7.81
N ALA A 380 -4.29 29.14 -8.93
CA ALA A 380 -4.80 30.19 -9.83
C ALA A 380 -5.61 29.61 -11.02
N GLY A 381 -5.57 28.29 -11.21
CA GLY A 381 -6.41 27.57 -12.16
C GLY A 381 -5.68 26.49 -12.97
N ASN A 382 -4.38 26.30 -12.76
CA ASN A 382 -3.61 25.26 -13.45
C ASN A 382 -3.85 23.89 -12.78
N ILE A 383 -5.02 23.32 -13.06
CA ILE A 383 -5.50 22.05 -12.51
C ILE A 383 -5.83 21.09 -13.67
N PRO A 384 -4.84 20.66 -14.48
CA PRO A 384 -5.07 19.72 -15.57
C PRO A 384 -5.47 18.32 -15.07
N HIS A 385 -6.23 17.60 -15.90
CA HIS A 385 -6.43 16.16 -15.75
C HIS A 385 -5.09 15.42 -15.74
N SER A 386 -5.01 14.34 -14.95
CA SER A 386 -3.80 13.53 -14.75
C SER A 386 -4.00 12.09 -15.18
N HIS A 387 -5.06 11.44 -14.70
CA HIS A 387 -5.42 10.06 -15.02
C HIS A 387 -6.87 9.77 -14.57
N THR A 388 -7.41 8.61 -14.94
CA THR A 388 -8.76 8.19 -14.55
C THR A 388 -8.72 6.77 -14.02
N HIS A 389 -9.23 6.55 -12.82
CA HIS A 389 -9.47 5.20 -12.30
C HIS A 389 -10.77 4.65 -12.87
N GLN A 390 -10.71 3.41 -13.37
CA GLN A 390 -11.89 2.66 -13.78
C GLN A 390 -12.10 1.48 -12.84
N VAL A 391 -13.37 1.16 -12.61
CA VAL A 391 -13.81 -0.01 -11.86
C VAL A 391 -13.72 -1.23 -12.79
N PRO A 392 -13.29 -2.42 -12.32
CA PRO A 392 -13.19 -3.62 -13.16
C PRO A 392 -14.54 -4.22 -13.60
N VAL A 393 -15.67 -3.56 -13.32
CA VAL A 393 -17.02 -3.99 -13.70
C VAL A 393 -17.84 -2.84 -14.27
N SER A 394 -18.88 -3.18 -15.04
CA SER A 394 -19.79 -2.18 -15.64
C SER A 394 -20.61 -1.42 -14.60
N THR A 395 -21.10 -0.24 -14.97
CA THR A 395 -22.01 0.60 -14.16
C THR A 395 -23.26 -0.12 -13.67
N ALA A 396 -23.80 -1.04 -14.47
CA ALA A 396 -24.93 -1.87 -14.07
C ALA A 396 -24.58 -2.83 -12.93
N SER A 397 -23.32 -3.28 -12.86
CA SER A 397 -22.79 -4.20 -11.86
C SER A 397 -22.29 -3.49 -10.60
N SER A 398 -21.68 -2.32 -10.71
CA SER A 398 -21.25 -1.51 -9.55
C SER A 398 -22.39 -0.69 -8.93
N GLY A 399 -23.37 -0.27 -9.73
CA GLY A 399 -24.39 0.69 -9.32
C GLY A 399 -23.82 2.10 -9.13
N ALA A 400 -24.66 3.03 -8.66
CA ALA A 400 -24.22 4.42 -8.53
C ALA A 400 -23.11 4.60 -7.47
N PHE A 401 -22.32 5.64 -7.66
CA PHE A 401 -21.27 6.09 -6.73
C PHE A 401 -21.88 6.48 -5.36
N THR A 402 -21.21 6.16 -4.24
CA THR A 402 -21.69 6.50 -2.88
C THR A 402 -20.67 7.22 -1.99
N SER A 403 -19.38 6.92 -2.09
CA SER A 403 -18.36 7.55 -1.24
C SER A 403 -16.96 7.52 -1.85
N LEU A 404 -16.14 8.53 -1.56
CA LEU A 404 -14.76 8.66 -2.04
C LEU A 404 -13.85 9.07 -0.87
N SER A 405 -12.73 8.40 -0.65
CA SER A 405 -11.80 8.75 0.43
C SER A 405 -10.38 8.25 0.19
N TYR A 406 -9.40 9.16 0.26
CA TYR A 406 -7.98 8.78 0.33
C TYR A 406 -7.60 8.33 1.75
N SER A 407 -6.65 7.40 1.83
CA SER A 407 -5.96 7.06 3.08
C SER A 407 -5.29 8.32 3.69
N PRO A 408 -5.05 8.39 5.01
CA PRO A 408 -4.47 9.58 5.65
C PRO A 408 -3.03 9.91 5.21
N ASP A 409 -2.34 8.98 4.55
CA ASP A 409 -1.03 9.16 3.91
C ASP A 409 -1.12 9.34 2.38
N GLY A 410 -2.32 9.32 1.80
CA GLY A 410 -2.58 9.55 0.38
C GLY A 410 -2.16 8.44 -0.58
N TYR A 411 -1.72 7.26 -0.11
CA TYR A 411 -1.24 6.16 -0.97
C TYR A 411 -2.31 5.15 -1.41
N CYS A 412 -3.53 5.23 -0.87
CA CYS A 412 -4.65 4.40 -1.28
C CYS A 412 -5.90 5.27 -1.49
N LEU A 413 -6.57 5.09 -2.63
CA LEU A 413 -7.89 5.64 -2.89
C LEU A 413 -8.93 4.56 -2.67
N PHE A 414 -9.95 4.86 -1.87
CA PHE A 414 -11.13 4.02 -1.69
C PHE A 414 -12.35 4.68 -2.36
N ALA A 415 -13.11 3.90 -3.13
CA ALA A 415 -14.43 4.30 -3.62
C ALA A 415 -15.51 3.25 -3.27
N GLY A 416 -16.62 3.75 -2.71
CA GLY A 416 -17.83 2.99 -2.44
C GLY A 416 -18.88 3.18 -3.52
N PHE A 417 -19.62 2.11 -3.79
CA PHE A 417 -20.70 2.06 -4.76
C PHE A 417 -21.92 1.37 -4.15
N GLN A 418 -23.06 1.50 -4.82
CA GLN A 418 -24.31 0.87 -4.40
C GLN A 418 -24.26 -0.66 -4.35
N LYS A 419 -23.42 -1.31 -5.16
CA LYS A 419 -23.31 -2.79 -5.23
C LYS A 419 -21.93 -3.34 -4.81
N GLY A 420 -21.07 -2.51 -4.23
CA GLY A 420 -19.76 -2.94 -3.75
C GLY A 420 -18.80 -1.78 -3.48
N TRP A 421 -17.51 -2.06 -3.47
CA TRP A 421 -16.45 -1.06 -3.33
C TRP A 421 -15.18 -1.51 -4.06
N SER A 422 -14.27 -0.56 -4.31
CA SER A 422 -12.97 -0.81 -4.91
C SER A 422 -11.91 0.10 -4.31
N THR A 423 -10.66 -0.37 -4.34
CA THR A 423 -9.47 0.39 -3.92
C THR A 423 -8.44 0.41 -5.04
N TRP A 424 -7.72 1.53 -5.12
CA TRP A 424 -6.58 1.70 -6.01
C TRP A 424 -5.38 2.21 -5.21
N SER A 425 -4.18 1.94 -5.72
CA SER A 425 -2.99 2.73 -5.44
C SER A 425 -3.17 4.15 -5.97
N MET A 426 -2.17 5.01 -5.73
CA MET A 426 -2.28 6.41 -6.09
C MET A 426 -2.56 6.61 -7.58
N PHE A 427 -1.72 6.06 -8.46
CA PHE A 427 -1.70 6.44 -9.88
C PHE A 427 -2.42 5.48 -10.83
N GLY A 428 -3.00 4.38 -10.34
CA GLY A 428 -3.90 3.56 -11.18
C GLY A 428 -4.08 2.10 -10.77
N LYS A 429 -3.10 1.49 -10.09
CA LYS A 429 -3.13 0.04 -9.83
C LYS A 429 -4.29 -0.33 -8.92
N ILE A 430 -5.18 -1.21 -9.38
CA ILE A 430 -6.23 -1.80 -8.53
C ILE A 430 -5.56 -2.55 -7.36
N GLY A 431 -6.06 -2.34 -6.14
CA GLY A 431 -5.59 -3.01 -4.93
C GLY A 431 -6.46 -4.23 -4.58
N SER A 432 -7.75 -3.98 -4.31
CA SER A 432 -8.76 -5.01 -4.06
C SER A 432 -10.17 -4.41 -4.21
N HIS A 433 -11.18 -5.24 -4.45
CA HIS A 433 -12.59 -4.84 -4.62
C HIS A 433 -13.55 -5.95 -4.20
N SER A 434 -14.81 -5.61 -3.90
CA SER A 434 -15.82 -6.61 -3.52
C SER A 434 -16.56 -7.24 -4.70
N PHE A 435 -16.48 -6.69 -5.92
CA PHE A 435 -17.33 -7.11 -7.05
C PHE A 435 -17.18 -8.57 -7.53
N GLY A 436 -16.19 -9.31 -7.04
CA GLY A 436 -16.08 -10.76 -7.26
C GLY A 436 -16.92 -11.62 -6.29
N SER A 437 -17.57 -11.03 -5.28
CA SER A 437 -18.32 -11.77 -4.25
C SER A 437 -19.62 -12.38 -4.78
N GLU A 438 -19.90 -13.62 -4.38
CA GLU A 438 -21.17 -14.28 -4.60
C GLU A 438 -22.27 -13.64 -3.73
N GLU A 439 -23.25 -12.99 -4.36
CA GLU A 439 -24.28 -12.22 -3.65
C GLU A 439 -25.18 -13.10 -2.75
N THR A 440 -25.46 -14.33 -3.16
CA THR A 440 -26.24 -15.32 -2.40
C THR A 440 -25.58 -15.64 -1.06
N THR A 441 -24.30 -16.01 -1.09
CA THR A 441 -23.47 -16.32 0.08
C THR A 441 -23.31 -15.08 0.98
N SER A 442 -23.01 -13.93 0.38
CA SER A 442 -22.83 -12.67 1.12
C SER A 442 -24.12 -12.24 1.85
N ARG A 443 -25.29 -12.37 1.21
CA ARG A 443 -26.59 -12.09 1.85
C ARG A 443 -26.96 -13.12 2.92
N ALA A 444 -26.66 -14.40 2.72
CA ALA A 444 -26.90 -15.45 3.71
C ALA A 444 -26.09 -15.24 5.00
N ASN A 445 -24.88 -14.71 4.88
CA ASN A 445 -23.99 -14.39 6.00
C ASN A 445 -24.25 -13.01 6.64
N GLY A 446 -25.09 -12.15 6.05
CA GLY A 446 -25.31 -10.77 6.52
C GLY A 446 -24.17 -9.80 6.19
N GLU A 447 -23.38 -10.09 5.15
CA GLU A 447 -22.17 -9.36 4.79
C GLU A 447 -22.45 -8.17 3.85
N GLU A 448 -23.23 -7.18 4.32
CA GLU A 448 -23.56 -6.00 3.50
C GLU A 448 -22.31 -5.26 3.00
N TRP A 449 -21.21 -5.30 3.77
CA TRP A 449 -19.91 -4.72 3.44
C TRP A 449 -19.32 -5.19 2.09
N LEU A 450 -19.75 -6.36 1.58
CA LEU A 450 -19.43 -6.81 0.21
C LEU A 450 -20.45 -6.32 -0.82
N THR A 451 -21.73 -6.40 -0.47
CA THR A 451 -22.87 -6.13 -1.39
C THR A 451 -23.15 -4.66 -1.66
N GLY A 452 -22.52 -3.73 -0.94
CA GLY A 452 -22.56 -2.29 -1.21
C GLY A 452 -22.73 -1.41 0.02
N ILE A 453 -22.11 -0.23 -0.03
CA ILE A 453 -21.92 0.64 1.14
C ILE A 453 -22.52 2.04 0.95
N SER A 454 -22.94 2.64 2.06
CA SER A 454 -23.39 4.04 2.14
C SER A 454 -22.24 5.01 2.37
N GLY A 455 -21.22 4.60 3.11
CA GLY A 455 -20.05 5.42 3.42
C GLY A 455 -18.88 4.61 3.94
N ALA A 456 -17.68 5.19 3.85
CA ALA A 456 -16.46 4.62 4.39
C ALA A 456 -15.49 5.72 4.85
N THR A 457 -14.63 5.42 5.82
CA THR A 457 -13.67 6.37 6.37
C THR A 457 -12.50 5.69 7.07
N TRP A 458 -11.32 6.29 6.96
CA TRP A 458 -10.08 5.72 7.47
C TRP A 458 -9.81 6.07 8.93
N VAL A 459 -9.39 5.08 9.72
CA VAL A 459 -8.91 5.24 11.09
C VAL A 459 -7.51 4.62 11.25
N GLY A 460 -6.90 4.74 12.43
CA GLY A 460 -5.57 4.14 12.71
C GLY A 460 -4.43 4.63 11.80
N GLY A 461 -4.52 5.84 11.23
CA GLY A 461 -3.52 6.31 10.27
C GLY A 461 -3.47 5.44 9.00
N GLY A 462 -4.64 4.98 8.53
CA GLY A 462 -4.80 4.12 7.36
C GLY A 462 -4.71 2.62 7.65
N SER A 463 -4.46 2.19 8.89
CA SER A 463 -4.38 0.75 9.20
C SER A 463 -5.75 0.06 9.20
N GLU A 464 -6.85 0.82 9.24
CA GLU A 464 -8.22 0.33 9.36
C GLU A 464 -9.17 1.26 8.59
N ILE A 465 -10.23 0.70 8.00
CA ILE A 465 -11.33 1.44 7.39
C ILE A 465 -12.67 1.03 8.03
N LEU A 466 -13.45 2.02 8.45
CA LEU A 466 -14.82 1.85 8.94
C LEU A 466 -15.78 2.01 7.76
N MET A 467 -16.72 1.10 7.61
CA MET A 467 -17.65 1.01 6.48
C MET A 467 -19.08 0.85 6.99
N THR A 468 -20.04 1.52 6.35
CA THR A 468 -21.48 1.44 6.70
C THR A 468 -22.28 0.84 5.55
N GLY A 469 -23.18 -0.08 5.87
CA GLY A 469 -24.10 -0.71 4.91
C GLY A 469 -25.18 0.27 4.43
N ARG A 470 -25.96 -0.10 3.42
CA ARG A 470 -27.01 0.79 2.89
C ARG A 470 -28.30 0.75 3.71
N LYS A 471 -28.57 -0.36 4.42
CA LYS A 471 -29.81 -0.54 5.21
C LYS A 471 -29.59 -1.33 6.51
N HIS A 472 -28.43 -1.15 7.14
CA HIS A 472 -28.01 -1.93 8.32
C HIS A 472 -27.61 -1.04 9.49
N GLU A 473 -27.82 -1.52 10.72
CA GLU A 473 -27.40 -0.86 11.97
C GLU A 473 -25.90 -1.00 12.30
N ALA A 474 -25.11 -1.60 11.42
CA ALA A 474 -23.75 -2.06 11.74
C ALA A 474 -22.65 -1.29 10.98
N ILE A 475 -21.50 -1.25 11.64
CA ILE A 475 -20.25 -0.67 11.16
C ILE A 475 -19.25 -1.82 11.03
N TRP A 476 -18.72 -2.02 9.83
CA TRP A 476 -17.67 -2.99 9.57
C TRP A 476 -16.31 -2.29 9.64
N SER A 477 -15.41 -2.79 10.47
CA SER A 477 -14.02 -2.31 10.62
C SER A 477 -13.09 -3.31 9.94
N LEU A 478 -12.69 -3.01 8.71
CA LEU A 478 -11.76 -3.82 7.93
C LEU A 478 -10.32 -3.37 8.19
N GLU A 479 -9.47 -4.30 8.64
CA GLU A 479 -8.04 -4.05 8.84
C GLU A 479 -7.30 -4.06 7.50
N MET A 480 -6.22 -3.29 7.41
CA MET A 480 -5.42 -3.09 6.20
C MET A 480 -3.92 -3.25 6.53
N ALA A 481 -3.19 -4.00 5.70
CA ALA A 481 -1.73 -3.96 5.70
C ALA A 481 -1.24 -2.89 4.72
N LYS A 482 -0.10 -2.28 5.08
CA LYS A 482 0.55 -1.21 4.32
C LYS A 482 2.00 -1.56 4.04
N ASN A 483 2.52 -1.21 2.87
CA ASN A 483 3.97 -1.28 2.64
C ASN A 483 4.68 -0.26 3.56
N ALA A 484 5.76 -0.66 4.23
CA ALA A 484 6.56 0.19 5.13
C ALA A 484 7.03 1.50 4.47
N VAL A 485 7.25 1.50 3.16
CA VAL A 485 7.61 2.67 2.33
C VAL A 485 6.62 3.83 2.47
N THR A 486 5.33 3.60 2.77
CA THR A 486 4.34 4.69 2.90
C THR A 486 4.63 5.59 4.11
N GLY A 487 5.09 4.99 5.21
CA GLY A 487 5.41 5.67 6.46
C GLY A 487 6.89 6.08 6.58
N CYS A 488 7.79 5.30 6.01
CA CYS A 488 9.24 5.52 6.04
C CYS A 488 9.87 5.13 4.70
N TYR A 489 10.07 6.12 3.83
CA TYR A 489 10.71 5.90 2.53
C TYR A 489 12.23 5.90 2.70
N ASN A 490 12.86 4.76 2.44
CA ASN A 490 14.31 4.59 2.33
C ASN A 490 14.59 3.36 1.46
N GLU A 491 15.83 3.24 0.96
CA GLU A 491 16.24 2.17 0.05
C GLU A 491 16.05 0.78 0.66
N ALA A 492 16.35 0.60 1.95
CA ALA A 492 16.18 -0.68 2.63
C ALA A 492 14.71 -1.18 2.59
N ASN A 493 13.73 -0.30 2.82
CA ASN A 493 12.30 -0.62 2.72
C ASN A 493 11.81 -0.82 1.27
N VAL A 494 12.50 -0.25 0.27
CA VAL A 494 12.18 -0.43 -1.15
C VAL A 494 12.75 -1.78 -1.68
N PHE A 495 13.94 -2.18 -1.23
CA PHE A 495 14.55 -3.45 -1.62
C PHE A 495 14.09 -4.65 -0.79
N ARG A 496 13.74 -4.46 0.47
CA ARG A 496 13.21 -5.52 1.36
C ARG A 496 11.73 -5.27 1.61
N THR A 497 10.89 -6.13 1.04
CA THR A 497 9.44 -6.08 1.20
C THR A 497 9.04 -6.29 2.66
N VAL A 498 8.44 -5.25 3.25
CA VAL A 498 7.88 -5.26 4.59
C VAL A 498 6.47 -4.71 4.58
N LEU A 499 5.52 -5.51 5.09
CA LEU A 499 4.13 -5.13 5.29
C LEU A 499 3.85 -4.88 6.77
N GLN A 500 3.18 -3.78 7.07
CA GLN A 500 2.81 -3.35 8.42
C GLN A 500 1.28 -3.47 8.58
N THR A 501 0.81 -4.26 9.54
CA THR A 501 -0.60 -4.38 9.92
C THR A 501 -0.90 -3.50 11.15
N PRO A 502 -2.15 -3.45 11.67
CA PRO A 502 -2.43 -2.76 12.94
C PRO A 502 -1.68 -3.32 14.17
N SER A 503 -1.18 -4.56 14.13
CA SER A 503 -0.60 -5.24 15.30
C SER A 503 0.67 -6.07 15.05
N SER A 504 1.10 -6.21 13.80
CA SER A 504 2.26 -7.01 13.39
C SER A 504 3.03 -6.37 12.23
N VAL A 505 4.25 -6.85 12.04
CA VAL A 505 5.06 -6.60 10.85
C VAL A 505 5.35 -7.94 10.17
N MET A 506 5.23 -7.98 8.86
CA MET A 506 5.51 -9.14 8.01
C MET A 506 6.70 -8.81 7.11
N VAL A 507 7.75 -9.62 7.17
CA VAL A 507 8.98 -9.47 6.39
C VAL A 507 9.05 -10.60 5.38
N TYR A 508 9.19 -10.28 4.09
CA TYR A 508 9.42 -11.31 3.07
C TYR A 508 10.86 -11.83 3.16
N ARG A 509 11.02 -13.15 3.17
CA ARG A 509 12.29 -13.88 3.31
C ARG A 509 12.73 -14.62 2.06
N GLY A 510 11.93 -14.66 0.98
CA GLY A 510 12.31 -15.33 -0.26
C GLY A 510 13.56 -14.79 -0.94
N TYR A 511 14.12 -13.65 -0.50
CA TYR A 511 15.47 -13.23 -0.89
C TYR A 511 16.53 -14.30 -0.59
N ASP A 512 16.46 -14.97 0.57
CA ASP A 512 17.51 -15.86 1.09
C ASP A 512 17.33 -17.35 0.71
N VAL A 513 16.33 -17.69 -0.11
CA VAL A 513 15.87 -19.06 -0.42
C VAL A 513 16.16 -19.38 -1.91
N PRO A 514 16.35 -20.63 -2.38
CA PRO A 514 16.59 -20.91 -3.82
C PRO A 514 15.49 -20.40 -4.78
N ASP A 515 15.78 -20.33 -6.07
CA ASP A 515 14.98 -19.59 -7.05
C ASP A 515 13.59 -20.19 -7.27
N LEU A 516 13.47 -21.49 -7.54
CA LEU A 516 12.17 -22.17 -7.69
C LEU A 516 11.28 -21.98 -6.46
N THR A 517 11.84 -22.05 -5.25
CA THR A 517 11.15 -21.77 -3.99
C THR A 517 10.84 -20.29 -3.77
N SER A 518 11.55 -19.36 -4.41
CA SER A 518 11.26 -17.92 -4.36
C SER A 518 10.09 -17.53 -5.27
N ILE A 519 9.91 -18.28 -6.37
CA ILE A 519 8.79 -18.17 -7.31
C ILE A 519 7.53 -18.86 -6.76
N SER A 520 7.68 -19.88 -5.90
CA SER A 520 6.55 -20.51 -5.23
C SER A 520 5.78 -19.52 -4.35
N ALA A 521 4.44 -19.50 -4.44
CA ALA A 521 3.58 -18.58 -3.69
C ALA A 521 3.37 -18.99 -2.21
N GLU A 522 4.41 -19.55 -1.59
CA GLU A 522 4.30 -20.30 -0.34
C GLU A 522 4.25 -19.41 0.92
N PRO A 523 3.32 -19.66 1.87
CA PRO A 523 3.16 -18.82 3.06
C PRO A 523 4.40 -18.73 3.96
N PHE A 524 5.29 -19.72 3.96
CA PHE A 524 6.50 -19.72 4.80
C PHE A 524 7.53 -18.66 4.39
N LEU A 525 7.39 -18.06 3.20
CA LEU A 525 8.21 -16.94 2.74
C LEU A 525 7.95 -15.66 3.55
N TRP A 526 6.90 -15.60 4.37
CA TRP A 526 6.60 -14.46 5.26
C TRP A 526 6.98 -14.72 6.72
N HIS A 527 7.97 -13.98 7.22
CA HIS A 527 8.24 -13.90 8.65
C HIS A 527 7.30 -12.88 9.31
N THR A 528 6.33 -13.34 10.11
CA THR A 528 5.39 -12.46 10.83
C THR A 528 5.80 -12.27 12.29
N ALA A 529 6.08 -11.02 12.69
CA ALA A 529 6.37 -10.63 14.06
C ALA A 529 5.23 -9.76 14.63
N LYS A 530 4.53 -10.24 15.67
CA LYS A 530 3.58 -9.42 16.43
C LYS A 530 4.35 -8.37 17.24
N VAL A 531 3.96 -7.11 17.15
CA VAL A 531 4.58 -6.02 17.91
C VAL A 531 4.17 -6.14 19.39
N PRO A 532 5.03 -5.82 20.38
CA PRO A 532 4.73 -6.03 21.79
C PRO A 532 3.42 -5.36 22.20
N PRO A 533 2.46 -6.08 22.81
CA PRO A 533 1.19 -5.50 23.24
C PRO A 533 1.38 -4.33 24.21
N THR A 534 2.42 -4.35 25.03
CA THR A 534 2.79 -3.24 25.93
C THR A 534 3.09 -1.94 25.19
N TYR A 535 3.77 -2.01 24.04
CA TYR A 535 4.06 -0.85 23.19
C TYR A 535 2.80 -0.39 22.44
N LEU A 536 2.08 -1.33 21.82
CA LEU A 536 0.85 -1.02 21.08
C LEU A 536 -0.27 -0.44 21.96
N LEU A 537 -0.30 -0.78 23.25
CA LEU A 537 -1.31 -0.32 24.21
C LEU A 537 -1.49 1.20 24.16
N ASN A 538 -0.39 1.95 24.24
CA ASN A 538 -0.38 3.41 24.25
C ASN A 538 0.12 4.03 22.93
N GLN A 539 0.99 3.35 22.19
CA GLN A 539 1.65 3.92 21.00
C GLN A 539 0.99 3.59 19.65
N TRP A 540 -0.09 2.80 19.61
CA TRP A 540 -0.83 2.57 18.35
C TRP A 540 -1.48 3.86 17.81
N PRO A 541 -1.56 4.11 16.49
CA PRO A 541 -1.13 3.22 15.41
C PRO A 541 0.37 3.31 15.15
N ILE A 542 0.93 2.22 14.62
CA ILE A 542 2.28 2.22 14.05
C ILE A 542 2.29 3.16 12.85
N ARG A 543 3.13 4.21 12.91
CA ARG A 543 3.25 5.24 11.87
C ARG A 543 4.38 4.95 10.89
N GLN A 544 5.47 4.37 11.38
CA GLN A 544 6.68 4.11 10.61
C GLN A 544 7.24 2.73 10.96
N THR A 545 7.72 2.02 9.94
CA THR A 545 8.44 0.75 10.05
C THR A 545 9.70 0.85 9.19
N VAL A 546 10.83 0.35 9.66
CA VAL A 546 12.07 0.26 8.86
C VAL A 546 12.78 -1.06 9.08
N ILE A 547 13.29 -1.66 8.00
CA ILE A 547 14.14 -2.85 8.01
C ILE A 547 15.61 -2.50 7.73
N SER A 548 16.54 -3.31 8.22
CA SER A 548 17.95 -3.19 7.86
C SER A 548 18.19 -3.71 6.43
N PRO A 549 19.18 -3.16 5.69
CA PRO A 549 19.52 -3.64 4.33
C PRO A 549 19.80 -5.15 4.26
N ASP A 550 20.32 -5.71 5.36
CA ASP A 550 20.66 -7.12 5.53
C ASP A 550 19.49 -8.03 5.98
N GLY A 551 18.30 -7.46 6.19
CA GLY A 551 17.07 -8.17 6.59
C GLY A 551 17.01 -8.65 8.05
N ARG A 552 18.04 -8.40 8.86
CA ARG A 552 18.16 -8.98 10.22
C ARG A 552 17.46 -8.19 11.33
N TYR A 553 17.21 -6.90 11.11
CA TYR A 553 16.63 -6.00 12.12
C TYR A 553 15.45 -5.23 11.55
N VAL A 554 14.44 -5.00 12.40
CA VAL A 554 13.26 -4.18 12.08
C VAL A 554 13.02 -3.21 13.23
N ALA A 555 12.69 -1.96 12.96
CA ALA A 555 12.20 -1.01 13.96
C ALA A 555 10.81 -0.51 13.59
N VAL A 556 10.00 -0.21 14.61
CA VAL A 556 8.66 0.37 14.48
C VAL A 556 8.55 1.59 15.38
N ALA A 557 7.84 2.62 14.91
CA ALA A 557 7.52 3.81 15.68
C ALA A 557 6.03 4.14 15.55
N GLY A 558 5.40 4.41 16.69
CA GLY A 558 3.98 4.67 16.84
C GLY A 558 3.64 6.15 17.01
N ARG A 559 2.75 6.46 17.97
CA ARG A 559 2.43 7.83 18.39
C ARG A 559 3.64 8.52 19.03
N ARG A 560 4.34 7.81 19.93
CA ARG A 560 5.58 8.21 20.60
C ARG A 560 6.52 7.00 20.71
N GLY A 561 7.79 7.27 21.01
CA GLY A 561 8.83 6.26 21.19
C GLY A 561 9.08 5.38 19.96
N LEU A 562 9.80 4.28 20.17
CA LEU A 562 10.05 3.23 19.17
C LEU A 562 10.30 1.88 19.84
N ALA A 563 10.23 0.81 19.06
CA ALA A 563 10.64 -0.54 19.45
C ALA A 563 11.39 -1.20 18.29
N HIS A 564 12.33 -2.11 18.57
CA HIS A 564 13.05 -2.83 17.52
C HIS A 564 13.19 -4.33 17.77
N TYR A 565 13.20 -5.08 16.69
CA TYR A 565 13.11 -6.52 16.59
C TYR A 565 14.34 -7.08 15.90
N SER A 566 14.76 -8.28 16.30
CA SER A 566 15.77 -9.06 15.60
C SER A 566 15.11 -10.30 15.00
N VAL A 567 15.13 -10.39 13.67
CA VAL A 567 14.46 -11.46 12.91
C VAL A 567 15.15 -12.82 13.10
N ASN A 568 16.44 -12.82 13.48
CA ASN A 568 17.20 -14.03 13.81
C ASN A 568 16.90 -14.55 15.22
N SER A 569 16.80 -13.66 16.22
CA SER A 569 16.58 -14.07 17.62
C SER A 569 15.11 -14.18 18.03
N GLY A 570 14.19 -13.67 17.21
CA GLY A 570 12.76 -13.63 17.52
C GLY A 570 12.37 -12.61 18.60
N ARG A 571 13.27 -11.69 18.98
CA ARG A 571 13.12 -10.85 20.18
C ARG A 571 12.99 -9.36 19.89
N TRP A 572 11.93 -8.77 20.41
CA TRP A 572 11.76 -7.32 20.54
C TRP A 572 12.59 -6.75 21.69
N LYS A 573 12.94 -5.47 21.56
CA LYS A 573 13.38 -4.56 22.62
C LYS A 573 12.46 -3.33 22.60
N THR A 574 12.04 -2.92 23.78
CA THR A 574 11.23 -1.72 24.07
C THR A 574 11.96 -0.91 25.16
N PHE A 575 11.54 0.33 25.39
CA PHE A 575 12.02 1.09 26.55
C PHE A 575 11.58 0.40 27.85
N ALA A 576 12.40 0.51 28.90
CA ALA A 576 12.07 -0.01 30.23
C ALA A 576 11.17 0.95 31.03
N ASN A 577 11.21 2.25 30.70
CA ASN A 577 10.47 3.31 31.36
C ASN A 577 9.50 3.98 30.37
N GLU A 578 8.21 3.96 30.69
CA GLU A 578 7.15 4.58 29.89
C GLU A 578 7.33 6.11 29.72
N ALA A 579 7.94 6.79 30.69
CA ALA A 579 8.22 8.22 30.58
C ALA A 579 9.28 8.52 29.50
N MET A 580 10.30 7.65 29.35
CA MET A 580 11.31 7.77 28.28
C MET A 580 10.71 7.46 26.91
N GLU A 581 9.86 6.43 26.83
CA GLU A 581 9.13 6.10 25.59
C GLU A 581 8.24 7.27 25.14
N ASN A 582 7.58 7.94 26.08
CA ASN A 582 6.73 9.09 25.80
C ASN A 582 7.48 10.44 25.67
N GLU A 583 8.80 10.50 25.88
CA GLU A 583 9.58 11.74 25.79
C GLU A 583 9.54 12.35 24.38
N PHE A 584 9.62 11.49 23.35
CA PHE A 584 9.81 11.89 21.96
C PHE A 584 8.81 11.22 21.00
N GLN A 585 8.64 11.81 19.82
CA GLN A 585 7.99 11.16 18.67
C GLN A 585 8.97 11.08 17.50
N VAL A 586 8.97 9.96 16.77
CA VAL A 586 9.77 9.84 15.53
C VAL A 586 9.12 10.69 14.43
N ARG A 587 9.92 11.54 13.78
CA ARG A 587 9.52 12.50 12.73
C ARG A 587 10.65 12.61 11.72
N GLY A 588 10.35 12.40 10.45
CA GLY A 588 11.36 12.38 9.39
C GLY A 588 11.91 10.99 9.06
N GLY A 589 11.47 9.93 9.75
CA GLY A 589 11.85 8.55 9.43
C GLY A 589 12.98 7.99 10.29
N MET A 590 13.39 6.78 9.91
CA MET A 590 14.43 6.00 10.55
C MET A 590 15.23 5.25 9.48
N CYS A 591 16.49 4.93 9.74
CA CYS A 591 17.31 4.06 8.90
C CYS A 591 18.27 3.22 9.76
N TRP A 592 18.71 2.08 9.23
CA TRP A 592 19.73 1.25 9.88
C TRP A 592 21.05 1.42 9.15
N HIS A 593 22.10 1.79 9.89
CA HIS A 593 23.49 1.59 9.45
C HIS A 593 24.05 0.42 10.27
N GLN A 594 24.33 -0.70 9.60
CA GLN A 594 24.71 -1.96 10.22
C GLN A 594 23.74 -2.41 11.34
N HIS A 595 24.17 -2.34 12.59
CA HIS A 595 23.40 -2.71 13.79
C HIS A 595 22.90 -1.48 14.59
N ILE A 596 23.11 -0.26 14.06
CA ILE A 596 22.69 1.00 14.68
C ILE A 596 21.45 1.52 13.98
N LEU A 597 20.41 1.81 14.77
CA LEU A 597 19.21 2.50 14.34
C LEU A 597 19.41 4.01 14.50
N VAL A 598 19.36 4.74 13.39
CA VAL A 598 19.21 6.19 13.39
C VAL A 598 17.71 6.51 13.37
N ALA A 599 17.26 7.34 14.31
CA ALA A 599 15.90 7.88 14.30
C ALA A 599 15.94 9.40 14.31
N ALA A 600 15.25 10.04 13.37
CA ALA A 600 14.93 11.45 13.48
C ALA A 600 13.74 11.62 14.43
N VAL A 601 13.91 12.45 15.45
CA VAL A 601 12.95 12.60 16.55
C VAL A 601 12.64 14.07 16.82
N GLU A 602 11.43 14.29 17.30
CA GLU A 602 11.01 15.54 17.91
C GLU A 602 10.75 15.31 19.40
N ALA A 603 11.54 15.98 20.25
CA ALA A 603 11.44 15.92 21.71
C ALA A 603 11.34 17.34 22.26
N ASN A 604 10.28 17.68 22.99
CA ASN A 604 10.07 19.02 23.59
C ASN A 604 10.28 20.20 22.60
N ARG A 605 9.78 20.06 21.36
CA ARG A 605 9.96 21.01 20.23
C ARG A 605 11.42 21.22 19.76
N ARG A 606 12.34 20.33 20.13
CA ARG A 606 13.68 20.20 19.54
C ARG A 606 13.69 19.08 18.52
N PHE A 607 14.47 19.25 17.47
CA PHE A 607 14.65 18.25 16.42
C PHE A 607 16.04 17.64 16.56
N GLU A 608 16.10 16.31 16.64
CA GLU A 608 17.32 15.57 16.97
C GLU A 608 17.42 14.31 16.11
N LEU A 609 18.65 13.91 15.75
CA LEU A 609 18.96 12.57 15.30
C LEU A 609 19.53 11.80 16.49
N ARG A 610 18.90 10.68 16.87
CA ARG A 610 19.36 9.81 17.96
C ARG A 610 19.82 8.47 17.41
N LEU A 611 21.01 8.02 17.81
CA LEU A 611 21.59 6.72 17.43
C LEU A 611 21.41 5.71 18.55
N PHE A 612 20.76 4.59 18.26
CA PHE A 612 20.52 3.47 19.18
C PHE A 612 21.22 2.20 18.69
N SER A 613 22.06 1.56 19.51
CA SER A 613 22.59 0.23 19.16
C SER A 613 21.52 -0.84 19.31
N ARG A 614 21.48 -1.81 18.40
CA ARG A 614 20.69 -3.04 18.57
C ARG A 614 21.11 -3.83 19.82
N GLU A 615 22.36 -3.73 20.24
CA GLU A 615 22.96 -4.59 21.26
C GLU A 615 22.67 -4.10 22.68
N THR A 616 22.64 -2.78 22.89
CA THR A 616 22.32 -2.12 24.18
C THR A 616 20.83 -2.14 24.51
N ALA A 617 20.46 -1.73 25.73
CA ALA A 617 19.06 -1.47 26.07
C ALA A 617 18.55 -0.18 25.40
N LEU A 618 17.24 -0.09 25.17
CA LEU A 618 16.59 1.18 24.82
C LEU A 618 16.42 2.01 26.10
N ASP A 619 17.35 2.93 26.31
CA ASP A 619 17.40 3.86 27.43
C ASP A 619 18.05 5.17 26.95
N SER A 620 17.59 6.32 27.44
CA SER A 620 18.19 7.62 27.15
C SER A 620 19.67 7.70 27.59
N ALA A 621 20.07 6.93 28.61
CA ALA A 621 21.45 6.80 29.06
C ALA A 621 22.34 5.90 28.16
N GLN A 622 21.76 5.22 27.17
CA GLN A 622 22.46 4.31 26.24
C GLN A 622 22.38 4.76 24.78
N ILE A 623 21.97 6.01 24.54
CA ILE A 623 22.03 6.65 23.22
C ILE A 623 23.52 6.84 22.86
N LEU A 624 23.93 6.31 21.70
CA LEU A 624 25.33 6.36 21.24
C LEU A 624 25.78 7.79 20.91
N HIS A 625 24.87 8.55 20.32
CA HIS A 625 25.07 9.91 19.85
C HIS A 625 23.73 10.63 19.64
N THR A 626 23.71 11.94 19.89
CA THR A 626 22.58 12.82 19.60
C THR A 626 23.09 14.05 18.85
N GLN A 627 22.55 14.29 17.66
CA GLN A 627 22.84 15.46 16.84
C GLN A 627 21.59 16.34 16.77
N THR A 628 21.67 17.60 17.21
CA THR A 628 20.56 18.57 17.09
C THR A 628 20.48 19.10 15.65
N ILE A 629 19.27 19.25 15.13
CA ILE A 629 18.97 19.78 13.79
C ILE A 629 18.18 21.10 13.94
N PRO A 630 18.44 22.16 13.15
CA PRO A 630 17.76 23.45 13.30
C PRO A 630 16.24 23.39 13.07
N ALA A 631 15.81 22.54 12.14
CA ALA A 631 14.44 22.46 11.63
C ALA A 631 13.89 21.02 11.71
N PRO A 632 12.55 20.83 11.64
CA PRO A 632 11.99 19.50 11.59
C PRO A 632 12.51 18.71 10.39
N VAL A 633 12.79 17.43 10.60
CA VAL A 633 13.25 16.51 9.56
C VAL A 633 12.06 15.99 8.76
N VAL A 634 12.18 16.01 7.43
CA VAL A 634 11.20 15.49 6.47
C VAL A 634 11.52 14.03 6.14
N LEU A 635 12.79 13.73 5.86
CA LEU A 635 13.26 12.42 5.44
C LEU A 635 14.71 12.19 5.88
N VAL A 636 15.00 10.95 6.29
CA VAL A 636 16.36 10.42 6.52
C VAL A 636 16.57 9.18 5.67
N THR A 637 17.71 9.11 4.97
CA THR A 637 18.17 7.89 4.29
C THR A 637 19.67 7.72 4.43
N THR A 638 20.15 6.49 4.38
CA THR A 638 21.55 6.19 4.08
C THR A 638 21.78 6.26 2.58
N SER A 639 23.04 6.39 2.15
CA SER A 639 23.51 6.08 0.79
C SER A 639 24.99 5.67 0.87
N GLY A 640 25.41 4.74 0.01
CA GLY A 640 26.72 4.09 0.14
C GLY A 640 26.91 3.39 1.51
N GLU A 641 28.16 3.26 1.94
CA GLU A 641 28.49 2.56 3.20
C GLU A 641 28.33 3.48 4.44
N ASP A 642 28.92 4.68 4.39
CA ASP A 642 29.10 5.55 5.55
C ASP A 642 28.32 6.88 5.52
N SER A 643 27.56 7.18 4.47
CA SER A 643 26.83 8.46 4.35
C SER A 643 25.38 8.40 4.84
N LEU A 644 24.98 9.46 5.54
CA LEU A 644 23.64 9.72 6.06
C LEU A 644 23.13 11.07 5.53
N LEU A 645 21.98 11.02 4.87
CA LEU A 645 21.30 12.15 4.25
C LEU A 645 20.06 12.55 5.06
N VAL A 646 19.95 13.84 5.38
CA VAL A 646 18.90 14.38 6.26
C VAL A 646 18.29 15.61 5.61
N TYR A 647 17.06 15.49 5.10
CA TYR A 647 16.33 16.59 4.46
C TYR A 647 15.31 17.21 5.42
N THR A 648 15.20 18.54 5.41
CA THR A 648 14.49 19.32 6.44
C THR A 648 13.44 20.28 5.88
N TYR A 649 12.54 20.77 6.75
CA TYR A 649 11.50 21.75 6.40
C TYR A 649 12.05 23.13 5.97
N GLU A 650 13.32 23.42 6.24
CA GLU A 650 14.02 24.61 5.70
C GLU A 650 14.54 24.39 4.27
N ASN A 651 14.17 23.28 3.62
CA ASN A 651 14.59 22.95 2.26
C ASN A 651 16.12 22.76 2.13
N LEU A 652 16.75 22.36 3.23
CA LEU A 652 18.16 22.01 3.34
C LEU A 652 18.32 20.49 3.45
N LEU A 653 19.27 19.96 2.68
CA LEU A 653 19.78 18.59 2.77
C LEU A 653 21.15 18.65 3.46
N TYR A 654 21.26 17.98 4.61
CA TYR A 654 22.50 17.83 5.33
C TYR A 654 23.12 16.47 5.00
N HIS A 655 24.45 16.47 4.79
CA HIS A 655 25.24 15.26 4.61
C HIS A 655 26.10 15.04 5.86
N PHE A 656 25.87 13.91 6.51
CA PHE A 656 26.65 13.43 7.64
C PHE A 656 27.37 12.14 7.25
N ILE A 657 28.55 11.91 7.84
CA ILE A 657 29.21 10.60 7.81
C ILE A 657 29.17 9.94 9.18
N PHE A 658 29.11 8.61 9.21
CA PHE A 658 29.36 7.82 10.42
C PHE A 658 30.86 7.78 10.69
N THR A 659 31.30 8.11 11.90
CA THR A 659 32.73 8.05 12.27
C THR A 659 32.91 7.32 13.60
N PRO A 660 33.78 6.29 13.67
CA PRO A 660 34.09 5.62 14.93
C PRO A 660 34.87 6.55 15.86
N HIS A 661 34.41 6.66 17.10
CA HIS A 661 35.01 7.51 18.14
C HIS A 661 34.95 6.83 19.50
N GLY A 662 36.10 6.40 20.02
CA GLY A 662 36.23 5.86 21.38
C GLY A 662 35.41 4.60 21.66
N GLY A 663 35.19 3.74 20.64
CA GLY A 663 34.36 2.54 20.75
C GLY A 663 32.85 2.76 20.54
N SER A 664 32.43 3.99 20.25
CA SER A 664 31.07 4.33 19.78
C SER A 664 31.13 4.90 18.37
N ILE A 665 29.97 5.16 17.75
CA ILE A 665 29.84 5.85 16.45
C ILE A 665 29.17 7.21 16.66
N ARG A 666 29.69 8.24 15.97
CA ARG A 666 29.14 9.61 15.95
C ARG A 666 28.83 10.03 14.53
N LEU A 667 27.98 11.05 14.40
CA LEU A 667 27.75 11.74 13.14
C LEU A 667 28.67 12.96 13.05
N ILE A 668 29.26 13.18 11.89
CA ILE A 668 30.00 14.42 11.56
C ILE A 668 29.35 15.02 10.33
N GLN A 669 28.89 16.27 10.42
CA GLN A 669 28.40 17.01 9.25
C GLN A 669 29.59 17.38 8.37
N VAL A 670 29.57 16.94 7.12
CA VAL A 670 30.63 17.20 6.12
C VAL A 670 30.15 18.12 5.00
N GLY A 671 28.84 18.20 4.74
CA GLY A 671 28.28 19.08 3.72
C GLY A 671 26.82 19.47 3.96
N GLN A 672 26.34 20.45 3.20
CA GLN A 672 24.91 20.81 3.13
C GLN A 672 24.55 21.42 1.77
N ILE A 673 23.36 21.13 1.26
CA ILE A 673 22.80 21.68 0.00
C ILE A 673 21.46 22.38 0.29
N ALA A 674 21.22 23.51 -0.37
CA ALA A 674 19.97 24.26 -0.27
C ALA A 674 19.17 24.18 -1.58
N PHE A 675 17.92 23.73 -1.54
CA PHE A 675 17.05 23.57 -2.72
C PHE A 675 15.97 24.66 -2.83
N HIS A 676 16.28 25.86 -2.32
CA HIS A 676 15.40 27.04 -2.43
C HIS A 676 15.11 27.37 -3.90
N GLY A 677 13.84 27.64 -4.22
CA GLY A 677 13.38 27.86 -5.61
C GLY A 677 13.16 26.59 -6.44
N ILE A 678 13.81 25.47 -6.09
CA ILE A 678 13.66 24.15 -6.74
C ILE A 678 12.44 23.43 -6.14
N VAL A 679 12.46 23.17 -4.83
CA VAL A 679 11.34 22.51 -4.13
C VAL A 679 10.42 23.57 -3.52
N ARG A 680 9.14 23.58 -3.93
CA ARG A 680 8.13 24.54 -3.43
C ARG A 680 7.61 24.23 -2.02
N SER A 681 7.56 22.96 -1.63
CA SER A 681 7.06 22.52 -0.33
C SER A 681 7.83 21.27 0.12
N PRO A 682 8.78 21.40 1.07
CA PRO A 682 9.58 20.28 1.55
C PRO A 682 8.75 19.09 2.06
N ALA A 683 7.59 19.37 2.67
CA ALA A 683 6.68 18.35 3.21
C ALA A 683 6.10 17.37 2.17
N ARG A 684 6.25 17.64 0.86
CA ARG A 684 5.80 16.76 -0.24
C ARG A 684 6.93 15.99 -0.90
N VAL A 685 8.18 16.15 -0.44
CA VAL A 685 9.28 15.24 -0.79
C VAL A 685 9.02 13.91 -0.11
N ARG A 686 8.79 12.86 -0.90
CA ARG A 686 8.47 11.51 -0.42
C ARG A 686 9.66 10.57 -0.45
N GLY A 687 10.64 10.82 -1.30
CA GLY A 687 11.86 10.04 -1.45
C GLY A 687 13.00 10.90 -1.94
N LEU A 688 14.21 10.56 -1.54
CA LEU A 688 15.47 11.23 -1.89
C LEU A 688 16.53 10.14 -2.00
N SER A 689 17.31 10.16 -3.08
CA SER A 689 18.61 9.50 -3.15
C SER A 689 19.60 10.44 -3.84
N TRP A 690 20.88 10.10 -3.83
CA TRP A 690 21.90 10.82 -4.57
C TRP A 690 22.88 9.84 -5.22
N ILE A 691 23.65 10.32 -6.19
CA ILE A 691 24.59 9.49 -6.94
C ILE A 691 25.90 10.26 -7.05
N LEU A 692 26.95 9.68 -6.50
CA LEU A 692 28.32 10.18 -6.59
C LEU A 692 29.03 9.54 -7.80
N PRO A 693 29.92 10.26 -8.50
CA PRO A 693 30.80 9.66 -9.52
C PRO A 693 31.72 8.57 -8.92
N ASP A 694 32.08 7.54 -9.69
CA ASP A 694 32.94 6.44 -9.20
C ASP A 694 34.33 6.91 -8.76
N THR A 695 34.85 7.97 -9.38
CA THR A 695 36.11 8.62 -8.96
C THR A 695 36.01 9.22 -7.56
N GLN A 696 34.86 9.82 -7.21
CA GLN A 696 34.60 10.37 -5.89
C GLN A 696 34.39 9.25 -4.85
N LEU A 697 33.72 8.16 -5.23
CA LEU A 697 33.52 7.00 -4.35
C LEU A 697 34.82 6.26 -4.00
N THR A 698 35.82 6.30 -4.89
CA THR A 698 37.08 5.54 -4.72
C THR A 698 38.16 6.37 -4.02
N ASP A 699 38.39 7.61 -4.48
CA ASP A 699 39.53 8.44 -4.06
C ASP A 699 39.12 9.85 -3.56
N GLY A 700 37.81 10.12 -3.43
CA GLY A 700 37.28 11.43 -3.10
C GLY A 700 37.30 11.80 -1.61
N ASP A 701 37.32 13.10 -1.31
CA ASP A 701 37.06 13.63 0.03
C ASP A 701 35.54 13.81 0.23
N PRO A 702 34.91 13.16 1.24
CA PRO A 702 33.49 13.32 1.55
C PRO A 702 33.03 14.78 1.77
N SER A 703 33.94 15.70 2.10
CA SER A 703 33.61 17.14 2.18
C SER A 703 33.17 17.74 0.83
N GLN A 704 33.58 17.13 -0.29
CA GLN A 704 33.29 17.56 -1.65
C GLN A 704 32.12 16.81 -2.31
N ASP A 705 31.60 15.74 -1.68
CA ASP A 705 30.48 14.93 -2.21
C ASP A 705 29.30 15.79 -2.65
N VAL A 706 28.94 16.76 -1.82
CA VAL A 706 27.90 17.76 -2.08
C VAL A 706 28.08 18.49 -3.42
N ALA A 707 29.30 18.82 -3.82
CA ALA A 707 29.57 19.57 -5.05
C ALA A 707 29.45 18.71 -6.33
N VAL A 708 29.55 17.38 -6.21
CA VAL A 708 29.55 16.44 -7.34
C VAL A 708 28.35 15.48 -7.37
N ALA A 709 27.59 15.39 -6.27
CA ALA A 709 26.41 14.55 -6.16
C ALA A 709 25.28 14.98 -7.11
N SER A 710 24.83 14.04 -7.96
CA SER A 710 23.56 14.18 -8.68
C SER A 710 22.42 13.71 -7.76
N VAL A 711 21.44 14.57 -7.49
CA VAL A 711 20.38 14.30 -6.50
C VAL A 711 19.07 13.93 -7.19
N ILE A 712 18.41 12.88 -6.70
CA ILE A 712 17.12 12.41 -7.22
C ILE A 712 16.04 12.65 -6.17
N PHE A 713 15.04 13.44 -6.53
CA PHE A 713 13.88 13.76 -5.70
C PHE A 713 12.61 13.09 -6.23
N LEU A 714 11.84 12.49 -5.33
CA LEU A 714 10.46 12.10 -5.58
C LEU A 714 9.50 13.08 -4.89
N VAL A 715 8.93 14.01 -5.66
CA VAL A 715 8.06 15.10 -5.16
C VAL A 715 6.83 15.27 -6.04
N ASP A 716 5.63 15.43 -5.46
CA ASP A 716 4.37 15.60 -6.21
C ASP A 716 4.12 14.54 -7.32
N GLY A 717 4.60 13.31 -7.11
CA GLY A 717 4.51 12.21 -8.10
C GLY A 717 5.47 12.33 -9.29
N LYS A 718 6.44 13.24 -9.24
CA LYS A 718 7.47 13.42 -10.26
C LYS A 718 8.81 12.96 -9.73
N LEU A 719 9.56 12.25 -10.55
CA LEU A 719 10.95 11.95 -10.32
C LEU A 719 11.79 13.04 -10.99
N VAL A 720 12.52 13.79 -10.17
CA VAL A 720 13.27 14.98 -10.55
C VAL A 720 14.75 14.71 -10.30
N LEU A 721 15.54 14.75 -11.36
CA LEU A 721 16.99 14.70 -11.31
C LEU A 721 17.54 16.13 -11.22
N LEU A 722 18.50 16.33 -10.33
CA LEU A 722 19.27 17.56 -10.15
C LEU A 722 20.75 17.23 -10.41
N ARG A 723 21.31 17.68 -11.53
CA ARG A 723 22.74 17.50 -11.84
C ARG A 723 23.51 18.76 -11.42
N PRO A 724 24.64 18.65 -10.71
CA PRO A 724 25.47 19.80 -10.38
C PRO A 724 26.14 20.37 -11.64
N SER A 725 26.14 21.69 -11.75
CA SER A 725 26.80 22.47 -12.80
C SER A 725 27.41 23.74 -12.21
N LEU A 726 28.33 24.37 -12.94
CA LEU A 726 28.94 25.64 -12.53
C LEU A 726 28.38 26.77 -13.38
N ASN A 727 27.94 27.84 -12.73
CA ASN A 727 27.56 29.09 -13.40
C ASN A 727 28.79 29.79 -14.01
N ASP A 728 28.57 30.78 -14.87
CA ASP A 728 29.61 31.67 -15.42
C ASP A 728 30.45 32.37 -14.33
N GLU A 729 29.89 32.55 -13.13
CA GLU A 729 30.55 33.11 -11.95
C GLU A 729 31.32 32.06 -11.10
N GLY A 730 31.38 30.79 -11.53
CA GLY A 730 32.01 29.69 -10.80
C GLY A 730 31.22 29.17 -9.58
N GLN A 731 30.00 29.64 -9.36
CA GLN A 731 29.13 29.17 -8.28
C GLN A 731 28.40 27.88 -8.67
N LEU A 732 28.24 26.96 -7.71
CA LEU A 732 27.48 25.72 -7.89
C LEU A 732 25.99 26.00 -8.12
N LYS A 733 25.46 25.48 -9.22
CA LYS A 733 24.06 25.43 -9.59
C LYS A 733 23.63 23.96 -9.71
N TYR A 734 22.34 23.70 -9.62
CA TYR A 734 21.76 22.42 -10.01
C TYR A 734 20.82 22.62 -11.20
N ASP A 735 21.06 21.89 -12.28
CA ASP A 735 20.16 21.82 -13.41
C ASP A 735 19.09 20.77 -13.16
N MET A 736 17.83 21.22 -13.22
CA MET A 736 16.64 20.41 -12.88
C MET A 736 16.05 19.77 -14.13
N ARG A 737 15.87 18.44 -14.10
CA ARG A 737 15.12 17.70 -15.12
C ARG A 737 14.09 16.77 -14.49
N VAL A 738 12.86 16.80 -15.00
CA VAL A 738 11.85 15.76 -14.69
C VAL A 738 12.11 14.56 -15.60
N ILE A 739 12.46 13.41 -15.01
CA ILE A 739 12.76 12.18 -15.76
C ILE A 739 11.57 11.21 -15.81
N ALA A 740 10.65 11.28 -14.85
CA ALA A 740 9.41 10.52 -14.85
C ALA A 740 8.27 11.25 -14.13
N GLN A 741 7.03 10.92 -14.47
CA GLN A 741 5.80 11.42 -13.85
C GLN A 741 4.93 10.25 -13.39
N ASN A 742 3.91 10.53 -12.55
CA ASN A 742 3.04 9.55 -11.92
C ASN A 742 3.79 8.48 -11.06
N VAL A 743 4.97 8.81 -10.56
CA VAL A 743 5.83 7.87 -9.83
C VAL A 743 5.33 7.63 -8.42
N GLU A 744 5.05 6.37 -8.08
CA GLU A 744 4.73 5.96 -6.71
C GLU A 744 5.99 5.74 -5.87
N TYR A 745 6.96 4.99 -6.42
CA TYR A 745 8.28 4.73 -5.83
C TYR A 745 9.34 4.56 -6.93
N HIS A 746 10.60 4.70 -6.54
CA HIS A 746 11.80 4.44 -7.34
C HIS A 746 12.85 3.67 -6.52
N ALA A 747 13.73 2.93 -7.19
CA ALA A 747 14.85 2.20 -6.60
C ALA A 747 16.12 2.39 -7.45
N SER A 748 17.21 2.82 -6.81
CA SER A 748 18.56 2.90 -7.38
C SER A 748 19.33 1.66 -6.96
N VAL A 749 19.74 0.81 -7.91
CA VAL A 749 20.42 -0.46 -7.61
C VAL A 749 21.87 -0.24 -7.21
N ARG A 750 22.45 0.89 -7.61
CA ARG A 750 23.83 1.28 -7.27
C ARG A 750 24.06 1.38 -5.76
N ASP A 751 23.02 1.73 -5.00
CA ASP A 751 23.03 1.84 -3.53
C ASP A 751 22.77 0.49 -2.83
N GLN A 752 22.61 -0.61 -3.56
CA GLN A 752 22.34 -1.93 -2.98
C GLN A 752 23.62 -2.63 -2.51
N PRO A 753 23.71 -3.08 -1.23
CA PRO A 753 24.79 -3.97 -0.80
C PRO A 753 24.57 -5.38 -1.38
N LEU A 754 25.18 -5.66 -2.52
CA LEU A 754 25.11 -6.91 -3.28
C LEU A 754 25.76 -8.08 -2.51
N ARG A 755 24.96 -8.74 -1.65
CA ARG A 755 25.47 -9.77 -0.71
C ARG A 755 26.08 -10.99 -1.39
N ASN A 756 25.58 -11.38 -2.57
CA ASN A 756 26.05 -12.57 -3.26
C ASN A 756 27.27 -12.30 -4.16
N VAL A 757 27.48 -11.04 -4.57
CA VAL A 757 28.64 -10.66 -5.40
C VAL A 757 29.95 -10.80 -4.63
N ASN A 758 30.00 -10.48 -3.32
CA ASN A 758 31.21 -10.74 -2.52
C ASN A 758 31.54 -12.24 -2.37
N ARG A 759 30.55 -13.16 -2.48
CA ARG A 759 30.82 -14.60 -2.53
C ARG A 759 31.31 -15.06 -3.91
N GLN A 760 30.71 -14.56 -4.98
CA GLN A 760 31.09 -14.94 -6.34
C GLN A 760 32.44 -14.34 -6.78
N LEU A 761 32.78 -13.14 -6.32
CA LEU A 761 34.09 -12.51 -6.56
C LEU A 761 35.24 -13.21 -5.83
N GLU A 762 35.00 -13.79 -4.65
CA GLU A 762 36.00 -14.60 -3.94
C GLU A 762 36.29 -15.92 -4.69
N ASP A 763 35.29 -16.52 -5.34
CA ASP A 763 35.44 -17.81 -6.04
C ASP A 763 35.85 -17.70 -7.54
N ASN A 764 35.59 -16.60 -8.25
CA ASN A 764 35.96 -16.47 -9.68
C ASN A 764 36.15 -15.02 -10.19
N PRO A 765 37.29 -14.33 -9.93
CA PRO A 765 37.49 -12.92 -10.28
C PRO A 765 37.85 -12.63 -11.75
N LEU A 766 37.80 -13.62 -12.66
CA LEU A 766 38.48 -13.58 -13.96
C LEU A 766 37.59 -13.79 -15.20
N ARG A 767 36.26 -13.90 -15.07
CA ARG A 767 35.42 -14.36 -16.19
C ARG A 767 34.16 -13.56 -16.52
N ASP A 768 33.53 -12.91 -15.55
CA ASP A 768 32.33 -12.10 -15.78
C ASP A 768 32.62 -10.62 -15.56
N GLY A 769 32.03 -9.78 -16.40
CA GLY A 769 32.09 -8.32 -16.27
C GLY A 769 31.28 -7.80 -15.07
N PRO A 770 31.08 -6.48 -14.93
CA PRO A 770 30.17 -5.96 -13.90
C PRO A 770 28.79 -6.62 -14.03
N PRO A 771 28.14 -6.95 -12.89
CA PRO A 771 26.81 -7.57 -12.92
C PRO A 771 25.83 -6.65 -13.64
N ALA A 772 25.08 -7.19 -14.58
CA ALA A 772 24.16 -6.43 -15.40
C ALA A 772 23.12 -5.75 -14.50
N LEU A 773 22.72 -4.54 -14.90
CA LEU A 773 21.75 -3.72 -14.18
C LEU A 773 22.25 -3.24 -12.80
N LYS A 774 23.55 -3.38 -12.46
CA LYS A 774 24.14 -2.79 -11.24
C LYS A 774 23.79 -1.31 -11.08
N ASP A 775 23.94 -0.55 -12.15
CA ASP A 775 23.68 0.89 -12.17
C ASP A 775 22.29 1.22 -12.76
N SER A 776 21.31 0.32 -12.57
CA SER A 776 19.95 0.50 -13.08
C SER A 776 19.04 1.30 -12.14
N LEU A 777 18.12 2.05 -12.75
CA LEU A 777 17.08 2.82 -12.07
C LEU A 777 15.71 2.23 -12.36
N TRP A 778 14.99 1.85 -11.32
CA TRP A 778 13.64 1.27 -11.40
C TRP A 778 12.60 2.24 -10.87
N VAL A 779 11.46 2.32 -11.53
CA VAL A 779 10.38 3.28 -11.25
C VAL A 779 9.03 2.60 -11.47
N PHE A 780 8.12 2.68 -10.50
CA PHE A 780 6.72 2.26 -10.71
C PHE A 780 5.83 3.48 -10.87
N ASP A 781 5.10 3.56 -11.99
CA ASP A 781 4.27 4.72 -12.37
C ASP A 781 2.77 4.57 -12.04
N GLY A 782 2.43 3.55 -11.26
CA GLY A 782 1.05 3.19 -10.93
C GLY A 782 0.41 2.20 -11.90
N MET A 783 1.00 1.93 -13.07
CA MET A 783 0.47 0.94 -14.02
C MET A 783 1.55 -0.05 -14.47
N GLU A 784 2.73 0.44 -14.84
CA GLU A 784 3.86 -0.35 -15.33
C GLU A 784 5.09 -0.16 -14.45
N LEU A 785 5.96 -1.17 -14.44
CA LEU A 785 7.31 -1.04 -13.90
C LEU A 785 8.25 -0.60 -15.02
N LYS A 786 8.93 0.53 -14.84
CA LYS A 786 9.86 1.12 -15.81
C LYS A 786 11.29 1.01 -15.31
N ALA A 787 12.20 0.65 -16.20
CA ALA A 787 13.61 0.47 -15.88
C ALA A 787 14.53 1.18 -16.89
N TRP A 788 15.54 1.88 -16.38
CA TRP A 788 16.71 2.27 -17.16
C TRP A 788 17.85 1.30 -16.81
N PRO A 789 18.36 0.49 -17.76
CA PRO A 789 19.42 -0.49 -17.49
C PRO A 789 20.73 0.12 -17.00
N ASP A 790 21.00 1.37 -17.37
CA ASP A 790 22.16 2.16 -16.98
C ASP A 790 21.70 3.61 -16.75
N ILE A 791 21.88 4.09 -15.51
CA ILE A 791 21.52 5.44 -15.10
C ILE A 791 22.48 6.51 -15.65
N SER A 792 23.71 6.14 -16.00
CA SER A 792 24.72 7.08 -16.52
C SER A 792 24.20 7.78 -17.77
N GLN A 793 23.55 7.04 -18.67
CA GLN A 793 22.88 7.58 -19.86
C GLN A 793 21.76 8.60 -19.52
N VAL A 794 21.07 8.44 -18.38
CA VAL A 794 20.05 9.39 -17.91
C VAL A 794 20.70 10.64 -17.31
N LEU A 795 21.81 10.47 -16.56
CA LEU A 795 22.60 11.57 -16.01
C LEU A 795 23.22 12.42 -17.13
N ASP A 796 23.79 11.78 -18.15
CA ASP A 796 24.46 12.43 -19.28
C ASP A 796 23.48 13.15 -20.22
N ALA A 797 22.36 12.53 -20.55
CA ALA A 797 21.29 13.23 -21.27
C ALA A 797 20.82 14.50 -20.53
N ALA A 798 20.89 14.54 -19.18
CA ALA A 798 20.54 15.71 -18.39
C ALA A 798 21.65 16.78 -18.26
N GLY A 799 22.88 16.49 -18.68
CA GLY A 799 23.98 17.47 -18.72
C GLY A 799 24.05 18.25 -20.04
N ASP A 800 23.76 17.59 -21.16
CA ASP A 800 23.79 18.24 -22.48
C ASP A 800 22.44 18.92 -22.81
N ASN A 801 22.51 20.22 -23.13
CA ASN A 801 21.37 21.09 -23.44
C ASN A 801 20.67 20.70 -24.78
N GLY A 802 19.92 19.60 -24.78
CA GLY A 802 19.02 19.24 -25.88
C GLY A 802 18.72 17.74 -26.05
N MET A 803 19.47 16.83 -25.43
CA MET A 803 19.20 15.39 -25.58
C MET A 803 18.01 14.97 -24.72
N GLU A 804 17.00 14.30 -25.31
CA GLU A 804 15.93 13.64 -24.56
C GLU A 804 16.49 12.48 -23.72
N PRO A 805 15.91 12.17 -22.54
CA PRO A 805 16.39 11.03 -21.76
C PRO A 805 16.13 9.72 -22.53
N PRO A 806 16.99 8.71 -22.39
CA PRO A 806 16.78 7.42 -23.04
C PRO A 806 15.42 6.83 -22.65
N SER A 807 14.74 6.18 -23.60
CA SER A 807 13.46 5.53 -23.32
C SER A 807 13.64 4.37 -22.32
N PRO A 808 12.86 4.31 -21.22
CA PRO A 808 12.93 3.19 -20.30
C PRO A 808 12.36 1.91 -20.93
N VAL A 809 12.75 0.77 -20.38
CA VAL A 809 12.04 -0.49 -20.59
C VAL A 809 10.72 -0.43 -19.82
N SER A 810 9.58 -0.56 -20.51
CA SER A 810 8.29 -0.81 -19.86
C SER A 810 8.09 -2.31 -19.64
N ILE A 811 7.82 -2.69 -18.39
CA ILE A 811 7.49 -4.05 -17.97
C ILE A 811 6.05 -4.03 -17.45
N PRO A 812 5.08 -4.62 -18.18
CA PRO A 812 3.70 -4.67 -17.74
C PRO A 812 3.55 -5.67 -16.57
N VAL A 813 2.88 -5.25 -15.50
CA VAL A 813 2.62 -6.07 -14.31
C VAL A 813 1.12 -6.06 -13.99
N ASP A 814 0.54 -7.22 -13.73
CA ASP A 814 -0.89 -7.37 -13.39
C ASP A 814 -1.18 -7.14 -11.90
N PHE A 815 -0.18 -7.35 -11.02
CA PHE A 815 -0.21 -7.08 -9.58
C PHE A 815 0.52 -5.78 -9.17
N TYR A 816 0.44 -5.38 -7.88
CA TYR A 816 1.22 -4.25 -7.34
C TYR A 816 2.66 -4.67 -7.00
N PRO A 817 3.70 -4.15 -7.67
CA PRO A 817 5.09 -4.55 -7.42
C PRO A 817 5.61 -3.96 -6.11
N LEU A 818 6.43 -4.73 -5.39
CA LEU A 818 6.96 -4.37 -4.07
C LEU A 818 8.48 -4.26 -4.06
N SER A 819 9.17 -5.20 -4.72
CA SER A 819 10.63 -5.19 -4.82
C SER A 819 11.09 -5.92 -6.08
N VAL A 820 12.20 -5.46 -6.64
CA VAL A 820 12.87 -6.07 -7.80
C VAL A 820 14.01 -6.95 -7.27
N LEU A 821 13.99 -8.25 -7.58
CA LEU A 821 15.03 -9.20 -7.19
C LEU A 821 15.91 -9.47 -8.42
N LEU A 822 16.90 -8.59 -8.64
CA LEU A 822 17.76 -8.67 -9.82
C LEU A 822 18.55 -9.97 -9.90
N GLU A 823 19.21 -10.39 -8.82
CA GLU A 823 19.95 -11.66 -8.74
C GLU A 823 19.12 -12.88 -9.20
N LYS A 824 17.78 -12.78 -9.08
CA LYS A 824 16.81 -13.81 -9.43
C LYS A 824 15.89 -13.42 -10.58
N GLY A 825 16.22 -12.39 -11.37
CA GLY A 825 15.47 -11.94 -12.55
C GLY A 825 13.94 -11.78 -12.39
N ILE A 826 13.42 -11.51 -11.19
CA ILE A 826 11.97 -11.44 -10.91
C ILE A 826 11.53 -10.15 -10.21
N VAL A 827 10.32 -9.70 -10.56
CA VAL A 827 9.56 -8.71 -9.77
C VAL A 827 8.69 -9.46 -8.77
N LEU A 828 8.77 -9.10 -7.49
CA LEU A 828 7.87 -9.59 -6.45
C LEU A 828 6.73 -8.59 -6.23
N GLY A 829 5.51 -9.10 -6.06
CA GLY A 829 4.38 -8.31 -5.58
C GLY A 829 3.37 -9.12 -4.77
N VAL A 830 2.30 -8.45 -4.35
CA VAL A 830 1.25 -9.02 -3.51
C VAL A 830 -0.12 -8.57 -3.97
N GLU A 831 -1.07 -9.50 -3.92
CA GLU A 831 -2.50 -9.26 -4.13
C GLU A 831 -3.32 -9.73 -2.92
N SER A 832 -4.59 -9.36 -2.91
CA SER A 832 -5.52 -9.60 -1.81
C SER A 832 -6.81 -10.24 -2.30
N ASP A 833 -6.87 -11.56 -2.18
CA ASP A 833 -7.97 -12.37 -2.66
C ASP A 833 -9.11 -12.43 -1.64
N LEU A 834 -10.34 -12.20 -2.09
CA LEU A 834 -11.54 -12.40 -1.30
C LEU A 834 -11.91 -13.89 -1.32
N VAL A 835 -11.82 -14.54 -0.17
CA VAL A 835 -12.18 -15.94 0.00
C VAL A 835 -13.58 -16.06 0.60
N GLN A 836 -14.47 -16.71 -0.15
CA GLN A 836 -15.80 -17.13 0.32
C GLN A 836 -15.90 -18.65 0.22
N ARG A 837 -16.13 -19.33 1.34
CA ARG A 837 -16.30 -20.79 1.37
C ARG A 837 -17.66 -21.13 1.95
N ARG A 838 -18.25 -22.24 1.51
CA ARG A 838 -19.59 -22.70 1.95
C ARG A 838 -19.61 -23.34 3.34
N ASP A 839 -18.43 -23.61 3.93
CA ASP A 839 -18.27 -24.21 5.26
C ASP A 839 -18.00 -23.19 6.38
N VAL A 840 -17.82 -21.90 6.04
CA VAL A 840 -17.77 -20.80 7.01
C VAL A 840 -18.84 -19.75 6.71
N ASN A 841 -19.34 -19.10 7.76
CA ASN A 841 -20.40 -18.08 7.68
C ASN A 841 -19.86 -16.65 7.61
N PHE A 842 -18.64 -16.47 7.10
CA PHE A 842 -17.98 -15.18 6.91
C PHE A 842 -16.98 -15.24 5.76
N SER A 843 -16.80 -14.12 5.10
CA SER A 843 -15.81 -13.91 4.05
C SER A 843 -14.54 -13.28 4.64
N TYR A 844 -13.39 -13.49 3.99
CA TYR A 844 -12.13 -12.92 4.46
C TYR A 844 -11.13 -12.67 3.34
N PHE A 845 -10.18 -11.76 3.56
CA PHE A 845 -9.07 -11.51 2.65
C PHE A 845 -7.81 -12.29 3.02
N HIS A 846 -7.14 -12.82 2.00
CA HIS A 846 -5.85 -13.51 2.11
C HIS A 846 -4.81 -12.91 1.16
N PHE A 847 -3.53 -13.06 1.51
CA PHE A 847 -2.39 -12.56 0.74
C PHE A 847 -1.84 -13.60 -0.22
N ALA A 848 -1.99 -13.34 -1.52
CA ALA A 848 -1.26 -14.07 -2.55
C ALA A 848 0.06 -13.36 -2.87
N ILE A 849 1.16 -14.12 -2.91
CA ILE A 849 2.41 -13.66 -3.54
C ILE A 849 2.23 -13.80 -5.05
N ARG A 850 2.63 -12.78 -5.81
CA ARG A 850 2.71 -12.82 -7.27
C ARG A 850 4.13 -12.49 -7.73
N THR A 851 4.57 -13.09 -8.83
CA THR A 851 5.90 -12.90 -9.41
C THR A 851 5.83 -12.71 -10.92
N HIS A 852 6.69 -11.84 -11.47
CA HIS A 852 6.82 -11.62 -12.93
C HIS A 852 8.29 -11.74 -13.35
N LEU A 853 8.56 -12.41 -14.47
CA LEU A 853 9.92 -12.58 -15.00
C LEU A 853 10.36 -11.32 -15.75
N ILE A 854 11.51 -10.76 -15.37
CA ILE A 854 12.06 -9.51 -15.93
C ILE A 854 12.80 -9.75 -17.25
N LEU A 855 13.54 -10.86 -17.33
CA LEU A 855 14.46 -11.17 -18.44
C LEU A 855 13.81 -11.10 -19.84
N PRO A 856 12.58 -11.63 -20.08
CA PRO A 856 11.96 -11.58 -21.41
C PRO A 856 11.76 -10.14 -21.90
N ASP A 857 11.29 -9.25 -21.03
CA ASP A 857 10.95 -7.87 -21.40
C ASP A 857 12.22 -7.00 -21.61
N LEU A 858 13.27 -7.23 -20.81
CA LEU A 858 14.60 -6.62 -21.04
C LEU A 858 15.25 -7.07 -22.36
N LEU A 859 15.30 -8.39 -22.62
CA LEU A 859 15.89 -8.92 -23.85
C LEU A 859 15.15 -8.40 -25.09
N ARG A 860 13.82 -8.41 -25.05
CA ARG A 860 12.96 -7.85 -26.10
C ARG A 860 13.26 -6.37 -26.38
N PHE A 861 13.51 -5.57 -25.34
CA PHE A 861 13.87 -4.15 -25.50
C PHE A 861 15.23 -3.97 -26.19
N PHE A 862 16.28 -4.67 -25.74
CA PHE A 862 17.60 -4.60 -26.37
C PHE A 862 17.56 -5.09 -27.82
N LEU A 863 16.86 -6.20 -28.09
CA LEU A 863 16.73 -6.74 -29.45
C LEU A 863 15.94 -5.80 -30.37
N ARG A 864 14.89 -5.12 -29.88
CA ARG A 864 14.17 -4.08 -30.64
C ARG A 864 15.09 -2.92 -31.05
N GLN A 865 15.97 -2.48 -30.14
CA GLN A 865 16.97 -1.45 -30.40
C GLN A 865 18.19 -1.94 -31.23
N SER A 866 18.19 -3.18 -31.73
CA SER A 866 19.32 -3.81 -32.44
C SER A 866 20.60 -3.95 -31.61
N ARG A 867 20.49 -3.93 -30.27
CA ARG A 867 21.61 -4.06 -29.30
C ARG A 867 21.86 -5.54 -28.97
N SER A 868 22.07 -6.36 -30.00
CA SER A 868 22.18 -7.83 -29.86
C SER A 868 23.35 -8.29 -28.97
N VAL A 869 24.45 -7.53 -28.91
CA VAL A 869 25.60 -7.84 -28.03
C VAL A 869 25.21 -7.71 -26.56
N GLU A 870 24.48 -6.66 -26.19
CA GLU A 870 24.03 -6.43 -24.82
C GLU A 870 22.95 -7.42 -24.40
N ALA A 871 22.02 -7.74 -25.32
CA ALA A 871 21.05 -8.83 -25.10
C ALA A 871 21.75 -10.17 -24.87
N SER A 872 22.80 -10.48 -25.63
CA SER A 872 23.62 -11.68 -25.42
C SER A 872 24.33 -11.67 -24.06
N ASN A 873 24.99 -10.58 -23.70
CA ASN A 873 25.69 -10.45 -22.41
C ASN A 873 24.72 -10.60 -21.22
N LEU A 874 23.55 -9.97 -21.29
CA LEU A 874 22.49 -10.11 -20.29
C LEU A 874 22.02 -11.57 -20.16
N ALA A 875 21.74 -12.22 -21.29
CA ALA A 875 21.30 -13.62 -21.29
C ALA A 875 22.38 -14.58 -20.75
N HIS A 876 23.67 -14.32 -21.02
CA HIS A 876 24.76 -15.14 -20.50
C HIS A 876 24.90 -15.03 -18.96
N GLN A 877 24.71 -13.85 -18.38
CA GLN A 877 24.77 -13.67 -16.92
C GLN A 877 23.60 -14.32 -16.18
N TYR A 878 22.42 -14.39 -16.82
CA TYR A 878 21.22 -15.03 -16.26
C TYR A 878 21.06 -16.52 -16.62
N LYS A 879 22.04 -17.10 -17.31
CA LYS A 879 21.99 -18.46 -17.86
C LYS A 879 21.85 -19.56 -16.79
N GLU A 880 22.44 -19.37 -15.61
CA GLU A 880 22.48 -20.38 -14.55
C GLU A 880 21.18 -20.44 -13.72
N LEU A 881 20.19 -19.60 -14.02
CA LEU A 881 18.86 -19.66 -13.40
C LEU A 881 18.07 -20.89 -13.85
N GLU A 882 17.46 -21.61 -12.91
CA GLU A 882 16.70 -22.84 -13.19
C GLU A 882 15.55 -22.66 -14.19
N TYR A 883 14.96 -21.47 -14.26
CA TYR A 883 13.84 -21.13 -15.15
C TYR A 883 14.28 -20.44 -16.46
N PHE A 884 15.58 -20.30 -16.72
CA PHE A 884 16.13 -19.52 -17.86
C PHE A 884 15.52 -19.92 -19.21
N ALA A 885 15.44 -21.22 -19.50
CA ALA A 885 14.85 -21.74 -20.74
C ALA A 885 13.36 -21.33 -20.89
N HIS A 886 12.58 -21.35 -19.81
CA HIS A 886 11.19 -20.91 -19.81
C HIS A 886 11.06 -19.38 -19.97
N GLY A 887 11.99 -18.59 -19.44
CA GLY A 887 12.06 -17.16 -19.72
C GLY A 887 12.29 -16.86 -21.21
N LEU A 888 13.19 -17.62 -21.85
CA LEU A 888 13.43 -17.53 -23.29
C LEU A 888 12.24 -18.05 -24.14
N GLU A 889 11.50 -19.04 -23.66
CA GLU A 889 10.24 -19.51 -24.25
C GLU A 889 9.18 -18.40 -24.26
N ILE A 890 8.98 -17.72 -23.12
CA ILE A 890 8.05 -16.58 -23.01
C ILE A 890 8.45 -15.42 -23.93
N LEU A 891 9.76 -15.15 -24.07
CA LEU A 891 10.27 -14.16 -25.03
C LEU A 891 9.88 -14.52 -26.47
N LEU A 892 10.13 -15.78 -26.87
CA LEU A 892 9.81 -16.24 -28.23
C LEU A 892 8.31 -16.17 -28.52
N HIS A 893 7.48 -16.64 -27.57
CA HIS A 893 6.02 -16.63 -27.68
C HIS A 893 5.48 -15.19 -27.84
N ARG A 894 5.85 -14.27 -26.94
CA ARG A 894 5.38 -12.87 -26.98
C ARG A 894 5.81 -12.14 -28.26
N VAL A 895 7.00 -12.43 -28.78
CA VAL A 895 7.47 -11.81 -30.04
C VAL A 895 6.77 -12.43 -31.25
N LEU A 896 6.50 -13.74 -31.24
CA LEU A 896 5.77 -14.41 -32.31
C LEU A 896 4.31 -13.92 -32.42
N ASP A 897 3.59 -13.82 -31.29
CA ASP A 897 2.22 -13.29 -31.25
C ASP A 897 2.16 -11.89 -31.89
N GLU A 898 3.03 -10.98 -31.44
CA GLU A 898 3.05 -9.59 -31.90
C GLU A 898 3.45 -9.43 -33.36
N GLU A 899 4.34 -10.29 -33.89
CA GLU A 899 4.70 -10.26 -35.31
C GLU A 899 3.62 -10.85 -36.20
N VAL A 900 2.85 -11.83 -35.72
CA VAL A 900 1.65 -12.33 -36.41
C VAL A 900 0.59 -11.23 -36.51
N ASP A 901 0.32 -10.53 -35.41
CA ASP A 901 -0.66 -9.43 -35.37
C ASP A 901 -0.22 -8.19 -36.16
N THR A 902 1.06 -7.82 -36.08
CA THR A 902 1.58 -6.56 -36.67
C THR A 902 2.06 -6.73 -38.11
N SER A 903 2.48 -7.93 -38.51
CA SER A 903 3.08 -8.24 -39.82
C SER A 903 4.17 -7.22 -40.26
N PRO A 904 5.24 -7.02 -39.47
CA PRO A 904 6.29 -6.04 -39.77
C PRO A 904 7.13 -6.40 -41.00
N LYS A 905 7.84 -5.42 -41.57
CA LYS A 905 8.81 -5.66 -42.65
C LYS A 905 10.01 -6.47 -42.12
N PRO A 906 10.69 -7.28 -42.96
CA PRO A 906 11.82 -8.11 -42.51
C PRO A 906 12.99 -7.38 -41.84
N VAL A 907 13.17 -6.08 -42.12
CA VAL A 907 14.20 -5.23 -41.50
C VAL A 907 13.81 -4.81 -40.06
N ASP A 908 12.51 -4.66 -39.81
CA ASP A 908 11.96 -4.23 -38.53
C ASP A 908 11.65 -5.43 -37.61
N ALA A 909 11.59 -6.65 -38.17
CA ALA A 909 11.33 -7.90 -37.46
C ALA A 909 12.34 -8.16 -36.33
N VAL A 910 11.85 -8.55 -35.16
CA VAL A 910 12.59 -8.87 -33.95
C VAL A 910 12.81 -10.38 -33.85
N LEU A 911 11.89 -11.20 -34.37
CA LEU A 911 11.95 -12.66 -34.35
C LEU A 911 13.27 -13.25 -34.90
N PRO A 912 13.86 -12.79 -36.03
CA PRO A 912 15.16 -13.30 -36.48
C PRO A 912 16.30 -12.98 -35.50
N ARG A 913 16.22 -11.83 -34.81
CA ARG A 913 17.18 -11.41 -33.78
C ARG A 913 17.02 -12.25 -32.51
N VAL A 914 15.79 -12.61 -32.13
CA VAL A 914 15.51 -13.57 -31.03
C VAL A 914 16.06 -14.94 -31.38
N LEU A 915 15.74 -15.51 -32.55
CA LEU A 915 16.22 -16.83 -32.97
C LEU A 915 17.76 -16.90 -33.01
N SER A 916 18.42 -15.84 -33.49
CA SER A 916 19.88 -15.72 -33.44
C SER A 916 20.46 -15.64 -32.02
N LEU A 917 19.72 -15.10 -31.04
CA LEU A 917 20.13 -15.12 -29.63
C LEU A 917 19.94 -16.53 -29.06
N LEU A 918 18.79 -17.16 -29.30
CA LEU A 918 18.48 -18.49 -28.77
C LEU A 918 19.46 -19.55 -29.28
N SER A 919 19.94 -19.45 -30.52
CA SER A 919 20.90 -20.41 -31.10
C SER A 919 22.26 -20.45 -30.40
N SER A 920 22.59 -19.45 -29.55
CA SER A 920 23.80 -19.46 -28.72
C SER A 920 23.71 -20.36 -27.48
N PHE A 921 22.51 -20.85 -27.15
CA PHE A 921 22.24 -21.70 -25.97
C PHE A 921 21.99 -23.16 -26.38
N LYS A 922 22.26 -24.11 -25.47
CA LYS A 922 22.13 -25.56 -25.76
C LYS A 922 20.66 -25.98 -25.84
N GLU A 923 19.84 -25.28 -25.08
CA GLU A 923 18.41 -25.47 -24.83
C GLU A 923 17.53 -25.00 -26.00
N TYR A 924 18.13 -24.37 -27.03
CA TYR A 924 17.48 -23.83 -28.23
C TYR A 924 16.33 -24.70 -28.80
N LEU A 925 16.62 -25.98 -29.07
CA LEU A 925 15.67 -26.90 -29.67
C LEU A 925 14.48 -27.23 -28.76
N ASP A 926 14.71 -27.23 -27.44
CA ASP A 926 13.64 -27.47 -26.47
C ASP A 926 12.77 -26.22 -26.27
N ILE A 927 13.38 -25.02 -26.26
CA ILE A 927 12.66 -23.74 -26.21
C ILE A 927 11.74 -23.56 -27.43
N VAL A 928 12.25 -23.82 -28.64
CA VAL A 928 11.46 -23.74 -29.88
C VAL A 928 10.34 -24.79 -29.88
N LEU A 929 10.61 -26.01 -29.40
CA LEU A 929 9.60 -27.07 -29.26
C LEU A 929 8.48 -26.70 -28.27
N GLN A 930 8.83 -26.18 -27.10
CA GLN A 930 7.85 -25.83 -26.07
C GLN A 930 6.96 -24.66 -26.53
N CYS A 931 7.56 -23.65 -27.17
CA CYS A 931 6.83 -22.54 -27.78
C CYS A 931 5.88 -23.01 -28.90
N THR A 932 6.34 -23.87 -29.82
CA THR A 932 5.48 -24.41 -30.90
C THR A 932 4.32 -25.25 -30.36
N ARG A 933 4.54 -26.04 -29.29
CA ARG A 933 3.47 -26.82 -28.65
C ARG A 933 2.41 -25.99 -27.92
N LYS A 934 2.70 -24.72 -27.58
CA LYS A 934 1.77 -23.80 -26.89
C LYS A 934 1.13 -22.76 -27.82
N THR A 935 1.56 -22.66 -29.08
CA THR A 935 1.11 -21.67 -30.06
C THR A 935 0.19 -22.27 -31.13
N GLU A 936 -0.65 -21.46 -31.77
CA GLU A 936 -1.57 -21.96 -32.79
C GLU A 936 -0.84 -22.35 -34.09
N VAL A 937 -1.31 -23.40 -34.77
CA VAL A 937 -0.78 -23.89 -36.05
C VAL A 937 -0.71 -22.79 -37.14
N ARG A 938 -1.55 -21.74 -37.02
CA ARG A 938 -1.49 -20.55 -37.90
C ARG A 938 -0.19 -19.76 -37.73
N GLN A 939 0.27 -19.59 -36.48
CA GLN A 939 1.47 -18.84 -36.12
C GLN A 939 2.75 -19.58 -36.52
N TRP A 940 2.71 -20.92 -36.57
CA TRP A 940 3.85 -21.75 -36.97
C TRP A 940 4.39 -21.40 -38.36
N LYS A 941 3.55 -20.96 -39.29
CA LYS A 941 3.98 -20.53 -40.64
C LYS A 941 4.91 -19.31 -40.60
N THR A 942 4.68 -18.38 -39.68
CA THR A 942 5.54 -17.21 -39.47
C THR A 942 6.86 -17.60 -38.79
N LEU A 943 6.81 -18.56 -37.87
CA LEU A 943 7.99 -19.08 -37.18
C LEU A 943 8.92 -19.90 -38.12
N PHE A 944 8.35 -20.84 -38.88
CA PHE A 944 9.08 -21.65 -39.87
C PHE A 944 9.50 -20.88 -41.14
N ALA A 945 9.11 -19.60 -41.29
CA ALA A 945 9.68 -18.73 -42.32
C ALA A 945 11.14 -18.29 -41.99
N TYR A 946 11.53 -18.35 -40.71
CA TYR A 946 12.86 -17.94 -40.22
C TYR A 946 13.65 -19.08 -39.56
N LEU A 947 13.03 -20.24 -39.35
CA LEU A 947 13.67 -21.46 -38.84
C LEU A 947 14.03 -22.44 -39.99
N PRO A 948 14.97 -23.38 -39.74
CA PRO A 948 15.10 -24.62 -40.51
C PRO A 948 13.78 -25.40 -40.59
N GLN A 949 13.66 -26.32 -41.56
CA GLN A 949 12.46 -27.16 -41.66
C GLN A 949 12.30 -28.05 -40.42
N ALA A 950 11.07 -28.39 -40.06
CA ALA A 950 10.79 -29.22 -38.88
C ALA A 950 11.52 -30.58 -38.92
N GLN A 951 11.75 -31.14 -40.12
CA GLN A 951 12.54 -32.36 -40.30
C GLN A 951 14.01 -32.15 -39.92
N GLU A 952 14.61 -31.01 -40.24
CA GLU A 952 16.00 -30.70 -39.91
C GLU A 952 16.18 -30.53 -38.39
N LEU A 953 15.22 -29.90 -37.70
CA LEU A 953 15.21 -29.78 -36.24
C LEU A 953 15.00 -31.14 -35.53
N PHE A 954 14.21 -32.04 -36.12
CA PHE A 954 14.08 -33.42 -35.67
C PHE A 954 15.41 -34.18 -35.81
N GLU A 955 16.09 -34.05 -36.95
CA GLU A 955 17.39 -34.71 -37.16
C GLU A 955 18.48 -34.12 -36.26
N GLU A 956 18.49 -32.81 -36.03
CA GLU A 956 19.44 -32.15 -35.11
C GLU A 956 19.22 -32.58 -33.65
N SER A 957 17.97 -32.63 -33.18
CA SER A 957 17.66 -33.11 -31.82
C SER A 957 18.02 -34.59 -31.63
N LEU A 958 17.83 -35.42 -32.67
CA LEU A 958 18.28 -36.81 -32.70
C LEU A 958 19.81 -36.92 -32.69
N GLN A 959 20.55 -36.05 -33.40
CA GLN A 959 22.02 -36.02 -33.36
C GLN A 959 22.55 -35.58 -31.99
N ARG A 960 21.95 -34.56 -31.38
CA ARG A 960 22.30 -34.06 -30.03
C ARG A 960 21.93 -35.03 -28.90
N GLY A 961 21.17 -36.10 -29.18
CA GLY A 961 20.77 -37.12 -28.19
C GLY A 961 19.60 -36.69 -27.29
N SER A 962 18.90 -35.59 -27.58
CA SER A 962 17.72 -35.20 -26.82
C SER A 962 16.48 -35.91 -27.33
N LEU A 963 16.33 -37.19 -26.98
CA LEU A 963 15.25 -38.04 -27.49
C LEU A 963 13.85 -37.51 -27.15
N LYS A 964 13.67 -36.91 -25.96
CA LYS A 964 12.39 -36.30 -25.54
C LYS A 964 12.03 -35.08 -26.39
N THR A 965 13.01 -34.24 -26.76
CA THR A 965 12.82 -33.12 -27.69
C THR A 965 12.50 -33.62 -29.10
N ALA A 966 13.22 -34.65 -29.59
CA ALA A 966 12.94 -35.26 -30.90
C ALA A 966 11.52 -35.85 -30.97
N GLY A 967 11.04 -36.49 -29.90
CA GLY A 967 9.66 -36.99 -29.80
C GLY A 967 8.61 -35.88 -29.86
N GLY A 968 8.90 -34.68 -29.36
CA GLY A 968 8.03 -33.52 -29.53
C GLY A 968 7.99 -33.00 -30.97
N TYR A 969 9.12 -32.94 -31.66
CA TYR A 969 9.17 -32.52 -33.07
C TYR A 969 8.46 -33.50 -34.01
N LEU A 970 8.43 -34.80 -33.68
CA LEU A 970 7.64 -35.82 -34.38
C LEU A 970 6.14 -35.47 -34.42
N ILE A 971 5.60 -34.95 -33.30
CA ILE A 971 4.19 -34.51 -33.21
C ILE A 971 3.94 -33.30 -34.13
N ILE A 972 4.88 -32.36 -34.18
CA ILE A 972 4.79 -31.17 -35.04
C ILE A 972 4.84 -31.57 -36.52
N LEU A 973 5.76 -32.46 -36.91
CA LEU A 973 5.86 -33.03 -38.25
C LEU A 973 4.55 -33.70 -38.70
N HIS A 974 3.93 -34.48 -37.82
CA HIS A 974 2.64 -35.09 -38.10
C HIS A 974 1.52 -34.05 -38.25
N THR A 975 1.53 -32.99 -37.44
CA THR A 975 0.52 -31.90 -37.47
C THR A 975 0.66 -30.99 -38.69
N LEU A 976 1.84 -30.93 -39.32
CA LEU A 976 2.12 -30.17 -40.54
C LEU A 976 1.82 -30.92 -41.84
N ASP A 977 1.32 -32.17 -41.77
CA ASP A 977 0.95 -32.99 -42.92
C ASP A 977 2.10 -33.25 -43.92
N GLU A 978 3.33 -33.43 -43.42
CA GLU A 978 4.47 -33.96 -44.19
C GLU A 978 4.30 -35.48 -44.40
N LEU A 979 3.30 -35.85 -45.20
CA LEU A 979 2.67 -37.19 -45.35
C LEU A 979 3.58 -38.38 -45.74
N GLY A 980 4.88 -38.18 -45.93
CA GLY A 980 5.79 -39.21 -46.44
C GLY A 980 6.70 -39.90 -45.41
N SER A 981 7.05 -39.23 -44.30
CA SER A 981 8.20 -39.63 -43.47
C SER A 981 7.87 -40.00 -42.01
N SER A 982 6.68 -39.63 -41.52
CA SER A 982 6.32 -39.73 -40.09
C SER A 982 6.51 -41.13 -39.48
N THR A 983 6.06 -42.19 -40.16
CA THR A 983 6.16 -43.57 -39.66
C THR A 983 7.62 -44.06 -39.57
N GLU A 984 8.47 -43.70 -40.54
CA GLU A 984 9.88 -44.10 -40.56
C GLU A 984 10.66 -43.39 -39.44
N GLN A 985 10.44 -42.08 -39.26
CA GLN A 985 11.08 -41.32 -38.18
C GLN A 985 10.57 -41.76 -36.79
N SER A 986 9.30 -42.15 -36.68
CA SER A 986 8.73 -42.75 -35.46
C SER A 986 9.45 -44.06 -35.08
N VAL A 987 9.64 -44.97 -36.05
CA VAL A 987 10.36 -46.24 -35.87
C VAL A 987 11.83 -45.99 -35.51
N ARG A 988 12.47 -45.00 -36.14
CA ARG A 988 13.88 -44.63 -35.87
C ARG A 988 14.06 -44.07 -34.46
N LEU A 989 13.16 -43.20 -33.99
CA LEU A 989 13.18 -42.67 -32.62
C LEU A 989 12.88 -43.76 -31.59
N LEU A 990 11.86 -44.61 -31.82
CA LEU A 990 11.50 -45.70 -30.94
C LEU A 990 12.63 -46.73 -30.81
N SER A 991 13.30 -47.09 -31.92
CA SER A 991 14.50 -47.96 -31.91
C SER A 991 15.61 -47.39 -31.03
N ARG A 992 15.82 -46.06 -31.08
CA ARG A 992 16.89 -45.40 -30.32
C ARG A 992 16.55 -45.22 -28.85
N ALA A 993 15.29 -44.89 -28.52
CA ALA A 993 14.81 -44.85 -27.14
C ALA A 993 14.92 -46.23 -26.45
N MET A 994 14.59 -47.32 -27.16
CA MET A 994 14.79 -48.69 -26.67
C MET A 994 16.27 -49.05 -26.48
N ARG A 995 17.18 -48.48 -27.27
CA ARG A 995 18.64 -48.68 -27.15
C ARG A 995 19.24 -47.89 -25.98
N GLU A 996 18.78 -46.67 -25.75
CA GLU A 996 19.25 -45.79 -24.67
C GLU A 996 18.52 -46.06 -23.32
N GLY A 997 17.47 -46.89 -23.32
CA GLY A 997 16.79 -47.37 -22.11
C GLY A 997 15.70 -46.44 -21.57
N ASP A 998 15.25 -45.44 -22.35
CA ASP A 998 14.19 -44.51 -21.96
C ASP A 998 12.80 -45.15 -22.18
N TRP A 999 12.42 -46.04 -21.26
CA TRP A 999 11.15 -46.75 -21.28
C TRP A 999 9.92 -45.83 -21.13
N GLU A 1000 10.08 -44.63 -20.54
CA GLU A 1000 9.01 -43.64 -20.48
C GLU A 1000 8.71 -43.08 -21.87
N LEU A 1001 9.75 -42.65 -22.60
CA LEU A 1001 9.59 -42.17 -23.96
C LEU A 1001 9.06 -43.28 -24.90
N CYS A 1002 9.54 -44.53 -24.76
CA CYS A 1002 8.96 -45.66 -25.51
C CYS A 1002 7.45 -45.82 -25.24
N LYS A 1003 7.02 -45.64 -23.99
CA LYS A 1003 5.61 -45.75 -23.57
C LYS A 1003 4.76 -44.57 -24.07
N GLU A 1004 5.31 -43.37 -24.16
CA GLU A 1004 4.65 -42.21 -24.76
C GLU A 1004 4.54 -42.35 -26.28
N LEU A 1005 5.61 -42.75 -26.97
CA LEU A 1005 5.59 -43.00 -28.41
C LEU A 1005 4.64 -44.15 -28.78
N ALA A 1006 4.59 -45.23 -27.99
CA ALA A 1006 3.64 -46.32 -28.22
C ALA A 1006 2.17 -45.86 -28.04
N ARG A 1007 1.88 -44.97 -27.09
CA ARG A 1007 0.54 -44.35 -26.95
C ARG A 1007 0.22 -43.41 -28.11
N PHE A 1008 1.18 -42.63 -28.58
CA PHE A 1008 1.00 -41.73 -29.73
C PHE A 1008 0.66 -42.54 -30.99
N LEU A 1009 1.44 -43.59 -31.29
CA LEU A 1009 1.18 -44.49 -32.41
C LEU A 1009 -0.16 -45.24 -32.27
N ALA A 1010 -0.52 -45.69 -31.07
CA ALA A 1010 -1.84 -46.29 -30.82
C ALA A 1010 -3.01 -45.30 -30.90
N ALA A 1011 -2.78 -44.00 -30.71
CA ALA A 1011 -3.79 -42.96 -30.85
C ALA A 1011 -3.98 -42.50 -32.31
N MET A 1012 -3.01 -42.74 -33.19
CA MET A 1012 -3.12 -42.50 -34.64
C MET A 1012 -4.02 -43.54 -35.34
N ASP A 1013 -4.24 -44.70 -34.75
CA ASP A 1013 -4.93 -45.83 -35.35
C ASP A 1013 -5.58 -46.72 -34.27
N GLU A 1014 -6.91 -46.63 -34.14
CA GLU A 1014 -7.70 -47.39 -33.17
C GLU A 1014 -7.61 -48.92 -33.36
N THR A 1015 -7.16 -49.40 -34.52
CA THR A 1015 -6.96 -50.84 -34.77
C THR A 1015 -5.63 -51.37 -34.24
N GLY A 1016 -4.66 -50.48 -33.98
CA GLY A 1016 -3.34 -50.80 -33.47
C GLY A 1016 -2.39 -51.47 -34.49
N GLU A 1017 -2.77 -51.55 -35.76
CA GLU A 1017 -1.93 -52.15 -36.82
C GLU A 1017 -0.65 -51.33 -37.04
N THR A 1018 -0.72 -50.00 -37.01
CA THR A 1018 0.45 -49.12 -37.13
C THR A 1018 1.48 -49.33 -36.02
N LEU A 1019 1.05 -49.55 -34.78
CA LEU A 1019 1.94 -49.85 -33.65
C LEU A 1019 2.58 -51.23 -33.80
N GLN A 1020 1.82 -52.24 -34.22
CA GLN A 1020 2.35 -53.59 -34.47
C GLN A 1020 3.40 -53.59 -35.58
N GLU A 1021 3.14 -52.87 -36.68
CA GLU A 1021 4.08 -52.75 -37.79
C GLU A 1021 5.33 -51.95 -37.38
N ALA A 1022 5.17 -50.85 -36.65
CA ALA A 1022 6.30 -50.09 -36.10
C ALA A 1022 7.17 -50.97 -35.18
N MET A 1023 6.58 -51.71 -34.24
CA MET A 1023 7.31 -52.63 -33.36
C MET A 1023 8.03 -53.74 -34.16
N ARG A 1024 7.38 -54.29 -35.20
CA ARG A 1024 7.98 -55.30 -36.10
C ARG A 1024 9.20 -54.73 -36.84
N MET A 1025 9.14 -53.48 -37.31
CA MET A 1025 10.27 -52.80 -37.95
C MET A 1025 11.40 -52.52 -36.94
N VAL A 1026 11.09 -52.07 -35.72
CA VAL A 1026 12.08 -51.85 -34.64
C VAL A 1026 12.80 -53.15 -34.29
N GLU A 1027 12.08 -54.26 -34.12
CA GLU A 1027 12.68 -55.57 -33.87
C GLU A 1027 13.65 -56.01 -34.98
N VAL A 1028 13.30 -55.76 -36.24
CA VAL A 1028 14.17 -56.07 -37.39
C VAL A 1028 15.42 -55.19 -37.41
N SER A 1029 15.31 -53.91 -37.00
CA SER A 1029 16.44 -52.99 -36.86
C SER A 1029 17.41 -53.43 -35.76
N LEU A 1030 16.89 -53.72 -34.56
CA LEU A 1030 17.69 -54.17 -33.42
C LEU A 1030 18.39 -55.51 -33.70
N LYS A 1031 17.76 -56.42 -34.45
CA LYS A 1031 18.34 -57.70 -34.88
C LYS A 1031 19.39 -57.56 -36.00
N LYS A 1032 19.42 -56.44 -36.73
CA LYS A 1032 20.38 -56.19 -37.82
C LYS A 1032 21.75 -55.73 -37.32
N GLU A 1033 21.79 -54.83 -36.33
CA GLU A 1033 23.05 -54.29 -35.80
C GLU A 1033 23.80 -55.29 -34.91
N SER A 1034 23.09 -56.14 -34.17
CA SER A 1034 23.69 -57.20 -33.35
C SER A 1034 24.48 -58.26 -34.15
N GLY A 1035 24.43 -58.21 -35.48
CA GLY A 1035 25.17 -59.08 -36.39
C GLY A 1035 26.37 -58.43 -37.10
N GLN A 1036 26.72 -57.17 -36.81
CA GLN A 1036 27.70 -56.41 -37.61
C GLN A 1036 29.04 -56.08 -36.93
N ASP A 1037 29.32 -56.63 -35.75
CA ASP A 1037 30.54 -56.37 -34.98
C ASP A 1037 31.71 -57.35 -35.31
N SER A 1038 31.97 -57.58 -36.61
CA SER A 1038 33.20 -58.27 -37.04
C SER A 1038 33.70 -57.84 -38.41
N ILE A 1039 35.04 -57.73 -38.54
CA ILE A 1039 35.82 -57.31 -39.72
C ILE A 1039 35.80 -55.78 -39.95
N GLY A 1040 36.87 -55.10 -39.52
CA GLY A 1040 37.05 -53.65 -39.71
C GLY A 1040 38.31 -53.27 -40.51
N SER A 1041 38.43 -51.99 -40.88
CA SER A 1041 39.72 -51.36 -41.22
C SER A 1041 39.64 -49.82 -41.23
N ARG A 1042 40.38 -49.20 -40.30
CA ARG A 1042 41.10 -47.91 -40.37
C ARG A 1042 40.71 -46.88 -41.44
N LEU A 1043 40.46 -45.65 -40.96
CA LEU A 1043 41.25 -44.45 -41.33
C LEU A 1043 41.38 -43.53 -40.09
N GLN A 1044 42.55 -42.94 -39.89
CA GLN A 1044 42.87 -42.04 -38.74
C GLN A 1044 42.50 -40.58 -39.09
N ILE A 1045 42.34 -39.66 -38.12
CA ILE A 1045 43.32 -38.65 -37.62
C ILE A 1045 42.47 -37.58 -36.86
N PRO A 1046 42.94 -36.85 -35.81
CA PRO A 1046 43.84 -37.16 -34.69
C PRO A 1046 43.18 -36.92 -33.31
N SER A 1047 43.85 -37.27 -32.20
CA SER A 1047 43.55 -36.72 -30.87
C SER A 1047 44.78 -36.02 -30.28
N SER A 1048 44.61 -34.77 -29.83
CA SER A 1048 45.63 -34.02 -29.10
C SER A 1048 45.66 -34.45 -27.62
N ARG A 1049 46.81 -34.95 -27.17
CA ARG A 1049 47.04 -35.35 -25.77
C ARG A 1049 47.38 -34.16 -24.89
N VAL A 1050 46.80 -34.14 -23.68
CA VAL A 1050 47.47 -33.75 -22.41
C VAL A 1050 46.88 -34.66 -21.31
N THR A 1051 47.38 -35.89 -21.14
CA THR A 1051 48.40 -36.29 -20.13
C THR A 1051 48.04 -35.98 -18.66
N ASN A 1052 47.44 -36.96 -17.98
CA ASN A 1052 47.79 -37.50 -16.65
C ASN A 1052 46.75 -38.59 -16.28
N GLY A 1053 47.06 -39.74 -15.71
CA GLY A 1053 48.35 -40.34 -15.35
C GLY A 1053 48.15 -41.75 -14.78
N GLY A 1054 49.22 -42.46 -14.43
CA GLY A 1054 49.18 -43.77 -13.78
C GLY A 1054 50.25 -44.74 -14.33
N GLY A 1055 50.95 -45.53 -13.52
CA GLY A 1055 50.97 -45.60 -12.06
C GLY A 1055 51.79 -46.82 -11.60
N SER A 1056 51.93 -47.04 -10.30
CA SER A 1056 52.28 -48.35 -9.74
C SER A 1056 51.75 -48.48 -8.33
N GLY A 1057 50.89 -49.46 -8.08
CA GLY A 1057 50.46 -49.81 -6.72
C GLY A 1057 51.43 -50.77 -6.04
N LEU A 1058 51.22 -51.04 -4.75
CA LEU A 1058 51.53 -52.31 -4.10
C LEU A 1058 50.82 -52.42 -2.72
N THR A 1059 50.17 -53.56 -2.55
CA THR A 1059 49.52 -54.22 -1.39
C THR A 1059 49.93 -53.85 0.05
N SER A 1060 48.92 -53.68 0.92
CA SER A 1060 48.76 -54.10 2.35
C SER A 1060 47.78 -53.13 3.04
N GLY A 1061 46.99 -53.48 4.05
CA GLY A 1061 46.63 -54.75 4.71
C GLY A 1061 45.54 -54.47 5.78
N ASP A 1062 44.74 -55.49 6.09
CA ASP A 1062 43.74 -55.67 7.19
C ASP A 1062 43.39 -54.51 8.16
N GLU A 1063 42.07 -54.22 8.31
CA GLU A 1063 41.25 -54.56 9.51
C GLU A 1063 39.81 -53.96 9.42
N ASP A 1064 38.83 -54.73 9.95
CA ASP A 1064 37.41 -54.50 10.35
C ASP A 1064 36.65 -53.17 10.05
N GLY A 1065 35.32 -53.15 9.85
CA GLY A 1065 34.32 -54.24 9.84
C GLY A 1065 32.96 -53.86 10.46
N ALA A 1066 31.97 -53.49 9.61
CA ALA A 1066 30.54 -53.20 9.95
C ALA A 1066 30.28 -52.02 10.92
N SER A 1067 29.08 -51.43 11.08
CA SER A 1067 27.99 -51.04 10.16
C SER A 1067 27.22 -49.87 10.86
N GLU A 1068 26.24 -49.13 10.34
CA GLU A 1068 25.43 -49.19 9.11
C GLU A 1068 24.85 -47.78 8.82
N SER A 1069 24.30 -47.51 7.62
CA SER A 1069 23.58 -46.22 7.37
C SER A 1069 22.33 -46.39 6.52
N ASP A 1070 21.19 -46.44 7.20
CA ASP A 1070 19.86 -46.46 6.61
C ASP A 1070 19.36 -45.02 6.36
N ARG A 1071 19.09 -44.66 5.10
CA ARG A 1071 17.83 -43.99 4.67
C ARG A 1071 17.80 -43.62 3.19
N ARG A 1072 16.70 -44.01 2.57
CA ARG A 1072 16.36 -43.75 1.16
C ARG A 1072 15.94 -42.29 0.97
N SER A 1073 16.39 -41.66 -0.10
CA SER A 1073 15.72 -40.48 -0.66
C SER A 1073 14.69 -40.95 -1.68
N GLY A 1074 13.44 -40.50 -1.55
CA GLY A 1074 12.37 -40.74 -2.50
C GLY A 1074 11.93 -39.43 -3.12
N SER A 1075 12.09 -39.29 -4.43
CA SER A 1075 11.60 -38.16 -5.21
C SER A 1075 10.54 -38.66 -6.19
N ASP A 1076 9.29 -38.29 -5.94
CA ASP A 1076 8.16 -38.58 -6.82
C ASP A 1076 7.21 -37.36 -6.77
N GLY A 1077 6.77 -36.87 -7.93
CA GLY A 1077 5.97 -35.65 -8.06
C GLY A 1077 6.53 -34.66 -9.09
N GLY A 1078 5.82 -34.35 -10.18
CA GLY A 1078 4.55 -34.94 -10.59
C GLY A 1078 4.14 -34.49 -12.00
N SER A 1079 3.23 -35.27 -12.60
CA SER A 1079 2.55 -34.92 -13.85
C SER A 1079 1.05 -34.84 -13.58
N VAL A 1080 0.44 -33.70 -13.92
CA VAL A 1080 -1.01 -33.49 -13.82
C VAL A 1080 -1.55 -33.24 -15.22
N ALA A 1081 -2.25 -34.23 -15.76
CA ALA A 1081 -2.92 -34.14 -17.04
C ALA A 1081 -4.30 -33.49 -16.90
N SER A 1082 -4.66 -32.62 -17.85
CA SER A 1082 -5.99 -32.05 -17.98
C SER A 1082 -6.85 -32.87 -18.96
N THR A 1083 -7.91 -33.51 -18.46
CA THR A 1083 -8.98 -34.07 -19.31
C THR A 1083 -10.20 -33.17 -19.32
N ILE A 1084 -10.52 -32.66 -20.51
CA ILE A 1084 -11.84 -32.08 -20.81
C ILE A 1084 -12.78 -33.24 -21.16
N SER A 1085 -14.01 -33.21 -20.67
CA SER A 1085 -15.08 -34.13 -21.09
C SER A 1085 -16.33 -33.33 -21.36
N ALA A 1086 -16.93 -33.54 -22.52
CA ALA A 1086 -18.16 -32.89 -22.92
C ALA A 1086 -19.37 -33.76 -22.61
N THR A 1087 -20.20 -33.33 -21.66
CA THR A 1087 -21.68 -33.45 -21.68
C THR A 1087 -22.29 -32.61 -20.56
#